data_AF-A0A3D4D3D2-F1
#
_entry.id   AF-A0A3D4D3D2-F1
#
_cell.length_a   1.000
_cell.length_b   1.000
_cell.length_c   1.000
_cell.angle_alpha   90.00
_cell.angle_beta   90.00
_cell.angle_gamma   90.00
#
_symmetry.space_group_name_H-M   'P 1'
#
loop_
_entity.id
_entity.type
_entity.pdbx_description
1 polymer ?
#
loop_
_entity_poly.entity_id
_entity_poly.type
_entity_poly.pdbx_seq_one_letter_code
_entity_poly.pdbx_strand_id
1 'polypeptide(L)'
;ANQDVAIHDDYGLMTTLRRGEAPVLARYEGAYAATTLTVMGDRSGFEWVEPAAWGQIDKLVAEKWQRMKILPSDVCTDEEFLRRVYLDLTGLPPKPLQLKLFLADPTNSRVKREEVIDDLIGSKSFVQHWTNKWADMLMVNSKFLGGEGAKIYREWIRKEVEANTPYDVFVRKILTATGSNKENPPASYFKIHRSPDMLMENTTHLFLATRFNCNKCHDHPFERWTQNQYYEIAAFFSQVKLERDGKNAPKQNIGGTAVEGAKPLYEITKDAGEGEMKHELTGQITKPGFPYLANYENPDGAKGSAPTRREELAAWLTAGDNEFFGRSYANRIWGYLLGTGVIEPLDDIRAGNPPSNPDLLDYLTDRFVEQGFDVRKLIAEICKSRTYQLSLKVNKWNEDDEINFAHAKARRLPAEVLYDAVYAVTGAAPKLQAKEIDAKQDTGSGFLATLGRPTRESACECDRANDVQLSGVMALLSGPDIAEAIADPKNAIAKLVAEKEDDTKLITEIFLRVINRAPSEAEIASVRQSWAEIQTDHKAMLAELSKMEKKWEPTRKAREAKRVAGIEKAADAISGYQAQHDAERKRLEDELQRKIEGSKKAVSDYQASLAAKAQDFADQIKGNVVTNWHLLRPASVAASDKSKVEVTADGSIRGSGGERALDYRFSVETRMTNITGIMIEVVPDLAFNGGPGLSKDGNMVVTELETKWQGLEAGAKEMPVTFVDAKASFNQKEFDVKRVFDGNLDEGNRGWALGGGNYKIAHRAVFKMKDVIPGDSEKGVSLSVGILCRFKSHPLGRFRIYVTMDPDPLSFGLPSHVSDAVTKDSASRSEVERGALESWVAEGDADYQALLWAAKGPFPPIQPDKKMEELKKALEYAKIPIEEDPRVVRFRRDVEMSAGQAENPRLTAAQDLTWALINNPAFLFNH
;
A
#
# COMPACT_ATOMS: atom_id res chain seq x y z
N ALA A 1 -1.72 2.96 43.78
CA ALA A 1 -3.11 2.88 44.25
C ALA A 1 -4.05 3.39 43.18
N ASN A 2 -5.27 2.86 43.09
CA ASN A 2 -6.35 3.51 42.36
C ASN A 2 -6.60 4.88 43.03
N GLN A 3 -6.06 5.93 42.43
CA GLN A 3 -6.03 7.27 43.02
C GLN A 3 -7.43 7.87 43.16
N ASP A 4 -8.43 7.31 42.50
CA ASP A 4 -9.81 7.77 42.68
C ASP A 4 -10.42 7.25 44.00
N VAL A 5 -9.93 6.12 44.52
CA VAL A 5 -10.45 5.49 45.76
C VAL A 5 -9.62 5.91 46.97
N ALA A 6 -8.29 5.88 46.85
CA ALA A 6 -7.40 6.30 47.92
C ALA A 6 -6.07 6.84 47.37
N ILE A 7 -5.57 7.90 48.01
CA ILE A 7 -4.28 8.53 47.72
C ILE A 7 -3.33 8.31 48.91
N HIS A 8 -2.04 8.56 48.71
CA HIS A 8 -1.05 8.56 49.78
C HIS A 8 -0.18 9.81 49.74
N ASP A 9 0.39 10.19 50.88
CA ASP A 9 1.44 11.20 50.97
C ASP A 9 2.85 10.61 50.77
N ASP A 10 3.88 11.44 50.90
CA ASP A 10 5.29 11.05 50.75
C ASP A 10 5.77 10.08 51.86
N TYR A 11 5.01 9.93 52.95
CA TYR A 11 5.30 9.01 54.05
C TYR A 11 4.51 7.69 53.93
N GLY A 12 3.66 7.56 52.91
CA GLY A 12 2.83 6.38 52.67
C GLY A 12 1.54 6.35 53.50
N LEU A 13 1.13 7.46 54.11
CA LEU A 13 -0.15 7.54 54.82
C LEU A 13 -1.31 7.57 53.81
N MET A 14 -2.19 6.57 53.86
CA MET A 14 -3.33 6.46 52.95
C MET A 14 -4.50 7.36 53.39
N THR A 15 -5.05 8.14 52.45
CA THR A 15 -6.29 8.92 52.60
C THR A 15 -7.35 8.39 51.65
N THR A 16 -8.51 8.01 52.17
CA THR A 16 -9.63 7.48 51.38
C THR A 16 -10.48 8.62 50.79
N LEU A 17 -10.82 8.55 49.51
CA LEU A 17 -11.56 9.59 48.79
C LEU A 17 -13.01 9.20 48.50
N ARG A 18 -13.23 7.96 48.03
CA ARG A 18 -14.57 7.44 47.73
C ARG A 18 -14.66 5.95 47.99
N ARG A 19 -15.88 5.41 47.94
CA ARG A 19 -16.15 3.98 48.03
C ARG A 19 -15.45 3.23 46.89
N GLY A 20 -14.91 2.05 47.19
CA GLY A 20 -14.28 1.19 46.20
C GLY A 20 -13.12 0.39 46.77
N GLU A 21 -12.31 -0.17 45.89
CA GLU A 21 -11.11 -0.91 46.24
C GLU A 21 -9.87 -0.29 45.60
N ALA A 22 -8.79 -0.16 46.37
CA ALA A 22 -7.52 0.37 45.93
C ALA A 22 -6.40 -0.63 46.21
N PRO A 23 -5.70 -1.16 45.18
CA PRO A 23 -4.52 -1.97 45.40
C PRO A 23 -3.39 -1.09 45.96
N VAL A 24 -2.77 -1.57 47.03
CA VAL A 24 -1.61 -0.96 47.70
C VAL A 24 -0.44 -1.90 47.52
N LEU A 25 0.62 -1.39 46.91
CA LEU A 25 1.87 -2.12 46.67
C LEU A 25 2.97 -1.51 47.54
N ALA A 26 3.58 -2.34 48.38
CA ALA A 26 4.80 -2.02 49.11
C ALA A 26 6.00 -2.66 48.40
N ARG A 27 7.07 -1.88 48.23
CA ARG A 27 8.33 -2.31 47.63
C ARG A 27 9.49 -1.99 48.58
N TYR A 28 10.35 -2.97 48.83
CA TYR A 28 11.57 -2.79 49.61
C TYR A 28 12.67 -3.72 49.10
N GLU A 29 13.82 -3.18 48.69
CA GLU A 29 14.98 -3.94 48.20
C GLU A 29 14.66 -5.05 47.18
N GLY A 30 13.73 -4.78 46.26
CA GLY A 30 13.31 -5.75 45.23
C GLY A 30 12.26 -6.77 45.69
N ALA A 31 11.89 -6.78 46.98
CA ALA A 31 10.72 -7.48 47.47
C ALA A 31 9.45 -6.66 47.19
N TYR A 32 8.37 -7.36 46.85
CA TYR A 32 7.06 -6.80 46.56
C TYR A 32 6.01 -7.46 47.45
N ALA A 33 5.16 -6.66 48.07
CA ALA A 33 3.97 -7.11 48.78
C ALA A 33 2.78 -6.26 48.35
N ALA A 34 1.69 -6.90 47.97
CA ALA A 34 0.46 -6.22 47.57
C ALA A 34 -0.69 -6.59 48.50
N THR A 35 -1.56 -5.63 48.76
CA THR A 35 -2.84 -5.85 49.46
C THR A 35 -3.90 -4.91 48.87
N THR A 36 -5.16 -5.18 49.14
CA THR A 36 -6.28 -4.36 48.64
C THR A 36 -6.93 -3.62 49.80
N LEU A 37 -6.90 -2.28 49.75
CA LEU A 37 -7.65 -1.43 50.67
C LEU A 37 -9.10 -1.32 50.19
N THR A 38 -10.04 -1.75 51.03
CA THR A 38 -11.47 -1.63 50.75
C THR A 38 -12.05 -0.43 51.50
N VAL A 39 -12.66 0.51 50.79
CA VAL A 39 -13.37 1.67 51.34
C VAL A 39 -14.88 1.43 51.17
N MET A 40 -15.60 1.25 52.28
CA MET A 40 -17.02 0.84 52.24
C MET A 40 -18.01 1.97 51.91
N GLY A 41 -17.65 3.24 52.16
CA GLY A 41 -18.57 4.37 52.07
C GLY A 41 -19.75 4.30 53.06
N ASP A 42 -20.77 5.15 52.86
CA ASP A 42 -22.02 5.06 53.62
C ASP A 42 -22.91 3.95 53.04
N ARG A 43 -23.21 2.94 53.87
CA ARG A 43 -24.12 1.84 53.55
C ARG A 43 -25.18 1.66 54.63
N SER A 44 -25.61 2.77 55.23
CA SER A 44 -26.69 2.80 56.20
C SER A 44 -27.98 2.21 55.60
N GLY A 45 -28.62 1.29 56.33
CA GLY A 45 -29.82 0.59 55.87
C GLY A 45 -29.57 -0.53 54.85
N PHE A 46 -28.31 -0.94 54.63
CA PHE A 46 -28.03 -2.14 53.83
C PHE A 46 -28.41 -3.39 54.61
N GLU A 47 -29.20 -4.25 53.97
CA GLU A 47 -29.55 -5.59 54.45
C GLU A 47 -29.20 -6.61 53.37
N TRP A 48 -28.45 -7.63 53.75
CA TRP A 48 -28.07 -8.70 52.81
C TRP A 48 -29.28 -9.57 52.50
N VAL A 49 -29.51 -9.79 51.20
CA VAL A 49 -30.49 -10.74 50.68
C VAL A 49 -29.72 -11.77 49.87
N GLU A 50 -29.72 -13.01 50.34
CA GLU A 50 -28.99 -14.12 49.70
C GLU A 50 -29.54 -14.37 48.29
N PRO A 51 -28.75 -14.15 47.22
CA PRO A 51 -29.19 -14.44 45.86
C PRO A 51 -29.20 -15.95 45.60
N ALA A 52 -30.05 -16.39 44.67
CA ALA A 52 -29.98 -17.77 44.20
C ALA A 52 -28.63 -18.05 43.53
N ALA A 53 -27.99 -19.19 43.82
CA ALA A 53 -26.77 -19.64 43.17
C ALA A 53 -27.05 -20.85 42.27
N TRP A 54 -26.63 -20.81 41.01
CA TRP A 54 -26.82 -21.90 40.04
C TRP A 54 -25.58 -22.77 39.87
N GLY A 55 -24.41 -22.25 40.26
CA GLY A 55 -23.13 -22.94 40.29
C GLY A 55 -22.15 -22.30 41.27
N GLN A 56 -20.88 -22.74 41.22
CA GLN A 56 -19.82 -22.23 42.10
C GLN A 56 -19.44 -20.78 41.76
N ILE A 57 -19.47 -20.38 40.48
CA ILE A 57 -19.25 -18.99 40.05
C ILE A 57 -20.17 -18.04 40.83
N ASP A 58 -21.47 -18.35 40.90
CA ASP A 58 -22.45 -17.47 41.55
C ASP A 58 -22.21 -17.34 43.05
N LYS A 59 -21.74 -18.40 43.71
CA LYS A 59 -21.40 -18.37 45.14
C LYS A 59 -20.21 -17.46 45.41
N LEU A 60 -19.12 -17.63 44.67
CA LEU A 60 -17.89 -16.84 44.83
C LEU A 60 -18.12 -15.37 44.52
N VAL A 61 -18.98 -15.07 43.55
CA VAL A 61 -19.38 -13.69 43.25
C VAL A 61 -20.30 -13.14 44.36
N ALA A 62 -21.26 -13.92 44.87
CA ALA A 62 -22.14 -13.49 45.95
C ALA A 62 -21.40 -13.23 47.28
N GLU A 63 -20.39 -14.03 47.61
CA GLU A 63 -19.52 -13.80 48.77
C GLU A 63 -18.82 -12.44 48.68
N LYS A 64 -18.34 -12.07 47.48
CA LYS A 64 -17.78 -10.74 47.22
C LYS A 64 -18.84 -9.65 47.38
N TRP A 65 -20.04 -9.82 46.83
CA TRP A 65 -21.13 -8.84 46.99
C TRP A 65 -21.51 -8.63 48.46
N GLN A 66 -21.62 -9.70 49.23
CA GLN A 66 -21.93 -9.65 50.66
C GLN A 66 -20.87 -8.86 51.42
N ARG A 67 -19.58 -9.17 51.19
CA ARG A 67 -18.44 -8.45 51.77
C ARG A 67 -18.47 -6.96 51.41
N MET A 68 -18.79 -6.64 50.16
CA MET A 68 -18.81 -5.27 49.63
C MET A 68 -20.12 -4.52 49.90
N LYS A 69 -21.09 -5.15 50.58
CA LYS A 69 -22.44 -4.63 50.80
C LYS A 69 -23.08 -4.15 49.49
N ILE A 70 -23.15 -5.05 48.52
CA ILE A 70 -23.78 -4.86 47.21
C ILE A 70 -24.96 -5.83 47.11
N LEU A 71 -26.11 -5.38 46.62
CA LEU A 71 -27.18 -6.28 46.19
C LEU A 71 -27.13 -6.38 44.66
N PRO A 72 -27.07 -7.60 44.10
CA PRO A 72 -27.05 -7.77 42.65
C PRO A 72 -28.39 -7.33 42.04
N SER A 73 -28.36 -7.05 40.74
CA SER A 73 -29.58 -6.86 39.96
C SER A 73 -30.38 -8.16 39.84
N ASP A 74 -31.62 -8.02 39.37
CA ASP A 74 -32.44 -9.17 38.98
C ASP A 74 -31.84 -9.87 37.76
N VAL A 75 -32.30 -11.10 37.49
CA VAL A 75 -31.97 -11.80 36.23
C VAL A 75 -32.66 -11.09 35.06
N CYS A 76 -31.98 -10.99 33.92
CA CYS A 76 -32.49 -10.37 32.70
C CYS A 76 -33.69 -11.13 32.12
N THR A 77 -34.47 -10.47 31.26
CA THR A 77 -35.60 -11.12 30.58
C THR A 77 -35.12 -12.15 29.54
N ASP A 78 -36.03 -13.00 29.06
CA ASP A 78 -35.69 -13.99 28.03
C ASP A 78 -35.28 -13.34 26.70
N GLU A 79 -35.85 -12.18 26.35
CA GLU A 79 -35.45 -11.37 25.19
C GLU A 79 -34.02 -10.82 25.33
N GLU A 80 -33.73 -10.21 26.48
CA GLU A 80 -32.40 -9.66 26.80
C GLU A 80 -31.35 -10.78 26.78
N PHE A 81 -31.63 -11.90 27.46
CA PHE A 81 -30.75 -13.06 27.48
C PHE A 81 -30.47 -13.59 26.07
N LEU A 82 -31.53 -13.82 25.28
CA LEU A 82 -31.38 -14.45 23.97
C LEU A 82 -30.57 -13.57 23.03
N ARG A 83 -30.82 -12.26 23.04
CA ARG A 83 -30.00 -11.31 22.27
C ARG A 83 -28.54 -11.33 22.73
N ARG A 84 -28.32 -11.29 24.06
CA ARG A 84 -26.98 -11.24 24.65
C ARG A 84 -26.12 -12.44 24.29
N VAL A 85 -26.66 -13.63 24.51
CA VAL A 85 -25.94 -14.88 24.29
C VAL A 85 -25.65 -15.11 22.81
N TYR A 86 -26.55 -14.73 21.91
CA TYR A 86 -26.32 -14.81 20.46
C TYR A 86 -25.20 -13.85 20.02
N LEU A 87 -25.20 -12.61 20.49
CA LEU A 87 -24.16 -11.64 20.16
C LEU A 87 -22.79 -12.04 20.73
N ASP A 88 -22.74 -12.50 21.99
CA ASP A 88 -21.49 -12.93 22.63
C ASP A 88 -20.92 -14.21 22.02
N LEU A 89 -21.77 -15.20 21.73
CA LEU A 89 -21.30 -16.49 21.23
C LEU A 89 -21.10 -16.50 19.72
N THR A 90 -21.87 -15.72 18.95
CA THR A 90 -21.90 -15.81 17.48
C THR A 90 -21.60 -14.51 16.74
N GLY A 91 -21.55 -13.38 17.44
CA GLY A 91 -21.41 -12.06 16.80
C GLY A 91 -22.60 -11.65 15.94
N LEU A 92 -23.75 -12.33 16.04
CA LEU A 92 -24.95 -12.04 15.26
C LEU A 92 -26.17 -12.03 16.17
N PRO A 93 -27.16 -11.15 15.93
CA PRO A 93 -28.42 -11.18 16.67
C PRO A 93 -29.25 -12.43 16.28
N PRO A 94 -30.14 -12.91 17.17
CA PRO A 94 -31.05 -14.00 16.84
C PRO A 94 -32.04 -13.57 15.74
N LYS A 95 -32.46 -14.53 14.91
CA LYS A 95 -33.52 -14.29 13.91
C LYS A 95 -34.88 -14.13 14.60
N PRO A 96 -35.83 -13.36 14.03
CA PRO A 96 -37.17 -13.20 14.60
C PRO A 96 -37.88 -14.51 14.93
N LEU A 97 -37.76 -15.51 14.06
CA LEU A 97 -38.37 -16.82 14.29
C LEU A 97 -37.74 -17.56 15.49
N GLN A 98 -36.41 -17.46 15.66
CA GLN A 98 -35.72 -18.07 16.80
C GLN A 98 -36.19 -17.44 18.11
N LEU A 99 -36.30 -16.12 18.16
CA LEU A 99 -36.83 -15.39 19.32
C LEU A 99 -38.28 -15.80 19.63
N LYS A 100 -39.16 -15.82 18.63
CA LYS A 100 -40.57 -16.20 18.83
C LYS A 100 -40.72 -17.63 19.35
N LEU A 101 -39.95 -18.57 18.80
CA LEU A 101 -39.97 -19.96 19.26
C LEU A 101 -39.46 -20.08 20.69
N PHE A 102 -38.37 -19.38 21.02
CA PHE A 102 -37.79 -19.37 22.37
C PHE A 102 -38.73 -18.78 23.43
N LEU A 103 -39.44 -17.70 23.10
CA LEU A 103 -40.43 -17.08 24.00
C LEU A 103 -41.70 -17.93 24.12
N ALA A 104 -42.08 -18.66 23.07
CA ALA A 104 -43.26 -19.53 23.08
C ALA A 104 -43.01 -20.87 23.81
N ASP A 105 -41.75 -21.24 24.02
CA ASP A 105 -41.38 -22.46 24.76
C ASP A 105 -41.76 -22.34 26.25
N PRO A 106 -42.68 -23.20 26.74
CA PRO A 106 -43.14 -23.20 28.13
C PRO A 106 -42.13 -23.82 29.11
N THR A 107 -41.01 -24.38 28.61
CA THR A 107 -39.94 -24.92 29.44
C THR A 107 -39.41 -23.86 30.40
N ASN A 108 -39.04 -24.28 31.61
CA ASN A 108 -38.46 -23.38 32.61
C ASN A 108 -37.33 -22.54 31.99
N SER A 109 -37.38 -21.21 32.17
CA SER A 109 -36.43 -20.29 31.52
C SER A 109 -34.98 -20.68 31.70
N ARG A 110 -34.56 -21.16 32.88
CA ARG A 110 -33.17 -21.59 33.07
C ARG A 110 -32.81 -22.75 32.14
N VAL A 111 -33.65 -23.77 32.05
CA VAL A 111 -33.37 -24.97 31.25
C VAL A 111 -33.28 -24.62 29.76
N LYS A 112 -34.27 -23.93 29.20
CA LYS A 112 -34.23 -23.54 27.77
C LYS A 112 -33.06 -22.59 27.46
N ARG A 113 -32.64 -21.75 28.40
CA ARG A 113 -31.44 -20.90 28.25
C ARG A 113 -30.16 -21.72 28.18
N GLU A 114 -30.02 -22.73 29.03
CA GLU A 114 -28.88 -23.66 29.01
C GLU A 114 -28.83 -24.45 27.68
N GLU A 115 -29.98 -24.92 27.18
CA GLU A 115 -30.08 -25.61 25.88
C GLU A 115 -29.64 -24.71 24.72
N VAL A 116 -30.08 -23.45 24.68
CA VAL A 116 -29.64 -22.49 23.65
C VAL A 116 -28.13 -22.23 23.72
N ILE A 117 -27.55 -22.14 24.91
CA ILE A 117 -26.08 -22.00 25.05
C ILE A 117 -25.38 -23.19 24.40
N ASP A 118 -25.84 -24.40 24.70
CA ASP A 118 -25.25 -25.63 24.16
C ASP A 118 -25.41 -25.73 22.63
N ASP A 119 -26.53 -25.27 22.08
CA ASP A 119 -26.79 -25.22 20.63
C ASP A 119 -25.89 -24.20 19.90
N LEU A 120 -25.58 -23.07 20.54
CA LEU A 120 -24.78 -22.00 19.94
C LEU A 120 -23.29 -22.33 19.96
N ILE A 121 -22.80 -22.96 21.03
CA ILE A 121 -21.38 -23.30 21.20
C ILE A 121 -20.96 -24.33 20.14
N GLY A 122 -19.94 -23.98 19.36
CA GLY A 122 -19.47 -24.82 18.26
C GLY A 122 -20.29 -24.72 16.96
N SER A 123 -21.35 -23.91 16.93
CA SER A 123 -22.07 -23.58 15.69
C SER A 123 -21.14 -22.89 14.67
N LYS A 124 -21.53 -22.86 13.39
CA LYS A 124 -20.72 -22.21 12.33
C LYS A 124 -20.45 -20.73 12.63
N SER A 125 -21.45 -20.02 13.14
CA SER A 125 -21.31 -18.61 13.51
C SER A 125 -20.43 -18.43 14.74
N PHE A 126 -20.53 -19.34 15.73
CA PHE A 126 -19.62 -19.36 16.88
C PHE A 126 -18.16 -19.51 16.43
N VAL A 127 -17.88 -20.52 15.59
CA VAL A 127 -16.54 -20.76 15.06
C VAL A 127 -16.01 -19.52 14.37
N GLN A 128 -16.82 -18.87 13.52
CA GLN A 128 -16.43 -17.67 12.81
C GLN A 128 -16.14 -16.48 13.74
N HIS A 129 -16.97 -16.26 14.77
CA HIS A 129 -16.79 -15.18 15.74
C HIS A 129 -15.48 -15.34 16.53
N TRP A 130 -15.27 -16.52 17.11
CA TRP A 130 -14.09 -16.81 17.94
C TRP A 130 -12.80 -16.95 17.11
N THR A 131 -12.90 -17.32 15.83
CA THR A 131 -11.77 -17.24 14.87
C THR A 131 -11.30 -15.80 14.71
N ASN A 132 -12.20 -14.82 14.62
CA ASN A 132 -11.81 -13.42 14.44
C ASN A 132 -11.09 -12.88 15.67
N LYS A 133 -11.54 -13.22 16.88
CA LYS A 133 -10.83 -12.88 18.13
C LYS A 133 -9.40 -13.42 18.13
N TRP A 134 -9.22 -14.68 17.75
CA TRP A 134 -7.88 -15.26 17.61
C TRP A 134 -7.06 -14.65 16.48
N ALA A 135 -7.69 -14.29 15.37
CA ALA A 135 -7.03 -13.64 14.24
C ALA A 135 -6.49 -12.24 14.63
N ASP A 136 -7.17 -11.54 15.54
CA ASP A 136 -6.69 -10.28 16.10
C ASP A 136 -5.45 -10.51 16.95
N MET A 137 -5.55 -11.39 17.96
CA MET A 137 -4.46 -11.71 18.89
C MET A 137 -3.21 -12.30 18.22
N LEU A 138 -3.39 -13.08 17.16
CA LEU A 138 -2.29 -13.70 16.39
C LEU A 138 -1.84 -12.85 15.20
N MET A 139 -2.28 -11.59 15.13
CA MET A 139 -1.83 -10.61 14.15
C MET A 139 -1.97 -11.07 12.70
N VAL A 140 -3.12 -11.66 12.36
CA VAL A 140 -3.44 -12.10 10.99
C VAL A 140 -3.61 -10.87 10.09
N ASN A 141 -2.51 -10.47 9.46
CA ASN A 141 -2.38 -9.23 8.70
C ASN A 141 -1.58 -9.43 7.41
N SER A 142 -2.18 -9.10 6.25
CA SER A 142 -1.49 -9.20 4.95
C SER A 142 -0.27 -8.29 4.80
N LYS A 143 -0.07 -7.30 5.68
CA LYS A 143 1.19 -6.54 5.78
C LYS A 143 2.37 -7.49 6.02
N PHE A 144 2.23 -8.43 6.94
CA PHE A 144 3.29 -9.36 7.35
C PHE A 144 3.24 -10.69 6.62
N LEU A 145 2.08 -11.08 6.08
CA LEU A 145 1.86 -12.42 5.51
C LEU A 145 1.51 -12.43 4.02
N GLY A 146 1.25 -11.27 3.41
CA GLY A 146 0.56 -11.18 2.12
C GLY A 146 -0.90 -11.63 2.20
N GLY A 147 -1.70 -11.32 1.18
CA GLY A 147 -3.14 -11.66 1.18
C GLY A 147 -3.41 -13.16 1.26
N GLU A 148 -2.62 -13.97 0.55
CA GLU A 148 -2.75 -15.44 0.58
C GLU A 148 -2.28 -16.04 1.91
N GLY A 149 -1.14 -15.59 2.45
CA GLY A 149 -0.62 -16.08 3.74
C GLY A 149 -1.56 -15.75 4.91
N ALA A 150 -2.12 -14.54 4.95
CA ALA A 150 -3.11 -14.16 5.96
C ALA A 150 -4.36 -15.05 5.90
N LYS A 151 -4.87 -15.34 4.69
CA LYS A 151 -6.03 -16.22 4.48
C LYS A 151 -5.75 -17.65 4.95
N ILE A 152 -4.58 -18.21 4.61
CA ILE A 152 -4.17 -19.56 5.01
C ILE A 152 -4.04 -19.66 6.54
N TYR A 153 -3.41 -18.66 7.17
CA TYR A 153 -3.23 -18.65 8.61
C TYR A 153 -4.57 -18.52 9.35
N ARG A 154 -5.46 -17.64 8.88
CA ARG A 154 -6.83 -17.52 9.40
C ARG A 154 -7.61 -18.83 9.30
N GLU A 155 -7.51 -19.52 8.17
CA GLU A 155 -8.20 -20.79 7.95
C GLU A 155 -7.67 -21.90 8.86
N TRP A 156 -6.37 -21.91 9.18
CA TRP A 156 -5.82 -22.80 10.20
C TRP A 156 -6.42 -22.50 11.58
N ILE A 157 -6.42 -21.22 12.01
CA ILE A 157 -7.05 -20.81 13.27
C ILE A 157 -8.51 -21.27 13.32
N ARG A 158 -9.26 -21.06 12.23
CA ARG A 158 -10.67 -21.48 12.13
C ARG A 158 -10.85 -22.96 12.41
N LYS A 159 -9.99 -23.81 11.85
CA LYS A 159 -10.04 -25.27 12.05
C LYS A 159 -9.72 -25.66 13.48
N GLU A 160 -8.79 -24.99 14.14
CA GLU A 160 -8.47 -25.25 15.55
C GLU A 160 -9.63 -24.86 16.48
N VAL A 161 -10.29 -23.73 16.21
CA VAL A 161 -11.52 -23.32 16.93
C VAL A 161 -12.69 -24.29 16.67
N GLU A 162 -12.86 -24.71 15.41
CA GLU A 162 -13.88 -25.69 15.00
C GLU A 162 -13.68 -27.07 15.66
N ALA A 163 -12.42 -27.50 15.80
CA ALA A 163 -12.07 -28.74 16.47
C ALA A 163 -12.16 -28.66 18.00
N ASN A 164 -12.29 -27.46 18.58
CA ASN A 164 -12.11 -27.22 20.02
C ASN A 164 -10.76 -27.79 20.51
N THR A 165 -9.69 -27.53 19.76
CA THR A 165 -8.35 -27.96 20.17
C THR A 165 -8.08 -27.44 21.58
N PRO A 166 -7.67 -28.30 22.53
CA PRO A 166 -7.27 -27.88 23.87
C PRO A 166 -6.31 -26.69 23.81
N TYR A 167 -6.53 -25.68 24.66
CA TYR A 167 -5.80 -24.42 24.54
C TYR A 167 -4.28 -24.60 24.68
N ASP A 168 -3.84 -25.49 25.56
CA ASP A 168 -2.44 -25.87 25.73
C ASP A 168 -1.85 -26.50 24.45
N VAL A 169 -2.59 -27.40 23.80
CA VAL A 169 -2.20 -28.02 22.51
C VAL A 169 -2.16 -26.96 21.40
N PHE A 170 -3.14 -26.07 21.35
CA PHE A 170 -3.20 -24.98 20.37
C PHE A 170 -1.97 -24.08 20.46
N VAL A 171 -1.59 -23.67 21.69
CA VAL A 171 -0.41 -22.83 21.91
C VAL A 171 0.89 -23.57 21.63
N ARG A 172 1.00 -24.85 22.02
CA ARG A 172 2.17 -25.68 21.65
C ARG A 172 2.37 -25.75 20.13
N LYS A 173 1.29 -25.97 19.35
CA LYS A 173 1.36 -25.98 17.88
C LYS A 173 1.92 -24.67 17.29
N ILE A 174 1.66 -23.53 17.92
CA ILE A 174 2.20 -22.22 17.51
C ILE A 174 3.68 -22.13 17.86
N LEU A 175 4.03 -22.38 19.12
CA LEU A 175 5.39 -22.17 19.63
C LEU A 175 6.42 -23.17 19.05
N THR A 176 6.00 -24.36 18.67
CA THR A 176 6.88 -25.39 18.09
C THR A 176 6.80 -25.44 16.56
N ALA A 177 6.06 -24.53 15.92
CA ALA A 177 5.86 -24.56 14.47
C ALA A 177 7.18 -24.47 13.69
N THR A 178 7.43 -25.43 12.82
CA THR A 178 8.60 -25.51 11.93
C THR A 178 8.14 -25.75 10.50
N GLY A 179 8.94 -25.34 9.52
CA GLY A 179 8.64 -25.49 8.10
C GLY A 179 8.07 -24.23 7.45
N SER A 180 7.59 -24.38 6.21
CA SER A 180 6.98 -23.30 5.43
C SER A 180 5.72 -22.77 6.09
N ASN A 181 5.58 -21.45 6.25
CA ASN A 181 4.34 -20.84 6.73
C ASN A 181 3.15 -20.95 5.75
N LYS A 182 3.35 -21.53 4.55
CA LYS A 182 2.26 -21.94 3.65
C LYS A 182 1.75 -23.34 3.96
N GLU A 183 2.67 -24.28 4.19
CA GLU A 183 2.37 -25.71 4.40
C GLU A 183 2.04 -26.02 5.87
N ASN A 184 2.70 -25.31 6.79
CA ASN A 184 2.47 -25.32 8.23
C ASN A 184 2.14 -23.88 8.71
N PRO A 185 0.87 -23.43 8.59
CA PRO A 185 0.46 -22.04 8.81
C PRO A 185 0.85 -21.42 10.16
N PRO A 186 0.87 -22.16 11.30
CA PRO A 186 1.39 -21.68 12.59
C PRO A 186 2.78 -21.05 12.55
N ALA A 187 3.63 -21.45 11.60
CA ALA A 187 4.95 -20.85 11.41
C ALA A 187 4.89 -19.35 11.03
N SER A 188 3.70 -18.85 10.68
CA SER A 188 3.43 -17.42 10.49
C SER A 188 3.72 -16.59 11.74
N TYR A 189 3.60 -17.15 12.95
CA TYR A 189 3.94 -16.46 14.20
C TYR A 189 5.39 -15.95 14.19
N PHE A 190 6.34 -16.81 13.80
CA PHE A 190 7.76 -16.44 13.70
C PHE A 190 8.02 -15.46 12.56
N LYS A 191 7.29 -15.57 11.46
CA LYS A 191 7.39 -14.64 10.33
C LYS A 191 6.96 -13.21 10.70
N ILE A 192 5.97 -13.07 11.58
CA ILE A 192 5.45 -11.78 12.05
C ILE A 192 6.44 -11.12 13.01
N HIS A 193 6.89 -11.83 14.06
CA HIS A 193 7.71 -11.24 15.12
C HIS A 193 9.21 -11.21 14.80
N ARG A 194 9.71 -12.17 14.01
CA ARG A 194 11.06 -12.27 13.42
C ARG A 194 12.27 -12.34 14.36
N SER A 195 12.36 -11.49 15.38
CA SER A 195 13.50 -11.41 16.29
C SER A 195 13.20 -12.03 17.66
N PRO A 196 14.23 -12.52 18.39
CA PRO A 196 14.04 -13.18 19.67
C PRO A 196 13.37 -12.30 20.74
N ASP A 197 13.69 -11.00 20.76
CA ASP A 197 13.11 -10.02 21.68
C ASP A 197 11.63 -9.78 21.39
N MET A 198 11.25 -9.58 20.12
CA MET A 198 9.84 -9.42 19.74
C MET A 198 9.03 -10.70 19.99
N LEU A 199 9.61 -11.87 19.72
CA LEU A 199 8.97 -13.16 20.00
C LEU A 199 8.71 -13.34 21.50
N MET A 200 9.68 -13.00 22.34
CA MET A 200 9.53 -13.12 23.79
C MET A 200 8.50 -12.14 24.33
N GLU A 201 8.59 -10.86 23.96
CA GLU A 201 7.65 -9.82 24.39
C GLU A 201 6.22 -10.19 24.00
N ASN A 202 6.00 -10.61 22.75
CA ASN A 202 4.66 -10.98 22.31
C ASN A 202 4.16 -12.29 22.95
N THR A 203 5.03 -13.29 23.13
CA THR A 203 4.63 -14.59 23.72
C THR A 203 4.22 -14.43 25.18
N THR A 204 4.98 -13.66 25.97
CA THR A 204 4.67 -13.40 27.38
C THR A 204 3.44 -12.53 27.54
N HIS A 205 3.30 -11.48 26.71
CA HIS A 205 2.11 -10.63 26.73
C HIS A 205 0.85 -11.41 26.32
N LEU A 206 0.88 -12.14 25.19
CA LEU A 206 -0.29 -12.83 24.67
C LEU A 206 -0.76 -13.98 25.59
N PHE A 207 0.16 -14.88 25.95
CA PHE A 207 -0.22 -16.14 26.61
C PHE A 207 -0.13 -16.11 28.13
N LEU A 208 0.65 -15.19 28.71
CA LEU A 208 0.76 -15.05 30.17
C LEU A 208 0.12 -13.76 30.69
N ALA A 209 -0.30 -12.84 29.80
CA ALA A 209 -0.79 -11.52 30.18
C ALA A 209 0.23 -10.76 31.05
N THR A 210 1.53 -10.98 30.82
CA THR A 210 2.62 -10.32 31.55
C THR A 210 3.49 -9.52 30.59
N ARG A 211 3.76 -8.26 30.91
CA ARG A 211 4.45 -7.33 30.01
C ARG A 211 5.93 -7.23 30.39
N PHE A 212 6.79 -7.86 29.61
CA PHE A 212 8.24 -7.83 29.83
C PHE A 212 8.95 -6.63 29.14
N ASN A 213 8.26 -5.82 28.34
CA ASN A 213 8.90 -4.79 27.50
C ASN A 213 9.72 -3.77 28.32
N CYS A 214 9.26 -3.39 29.51
CA CYS A 214 10.00 -2.48 30.40
C CYS A 214 11.30 -3.10 30.93
N ASN A 215 11.36 -4.43 31.02
CA ASN A 215 12.51 -5.17 31.55
C ASN A 215 13.70 -5.21 30.61
N LYS A 216 13.53 -4.80 29.35
CA LYS A 216 14.60 -4.82 28.35
C LYS A 216 15.81 -4.01 28.80
N CYS A 217 15.58 -2.82 29.36
CA CYS A 217 16.64 -1.87 29.70
C CYS A 217 17.00 -1.83 31.19
N HIS A 218 16.07 -2.16 32.08
CA HIS A 218 16.25 -2.17 33.54
C HIS A 218 15.24 -3.12 34.20
N ASP A 219 15.43 -3.51 35.46
CA ASP A 219 14.43 -4.28 36.20
C ASP A 219 13.07 -3.57 36.22
N HIS A 220 11.96 -4.33 36.20
CA HIS A 220 10.63 -3.73 36.11
C HIS A 220 10.40 -2.74 37.27
N PRO A 221 9.93 -1.51 37.01
CA PRO A 221 9.84 -0.49 38.06
C PRO A 221 8.75 -0.80 39.10
N PHE A 222 7.75 -1.61 38.71
CA PHE A 222 6.57 -1.91 39.51
C PHE A 222 6.29 -3.41 39.69
N GLU A 223 7.22 -4.29 39.30
CA GLU A 223 7.05 -5.76 39.40
C GLU A 223 8.35 -6.48 39.76
N ARG A 224 8.20 -7.76 40.14
CA ARG A 224 9.31 -8.64 40.53
C ARG A 224 10.23 -9.06 39.39
N TRP A 225 9.87 -8.78 38.14
CA TRP A 225 10.64 -9.21 36.98
C TRP A 225 11.95 -8.44 36.86
N THR A 226 13.03 -9.15 36.57
CA THR A 226 14.37 -8.58 36.37
C THR A 226 14.73 -8.45 34.89
N GLN A 227 15.76 -7.67 34.58
CA GLN A 227 16.33 -7.59 33.23
C GLN A 227 16.98 -8.91 32.81
N ASN A 228 17.59 -9.66 33.74
CA ASN A 228 18.16 -10.98 33.43
C ASN A 228 17.09 -11.93 32.88
N GLN A 229 15.94 -12.00 33.56
CA GLN A 229 14.82 -12.85 33.14
C GLN A 229 14.27 -12.50 31.75
N TYR A 230 14.28 -11.22 31.37
CA TYR A 230 13.93 -10.80 30.01
C TYR A 230 14.81 -11.52 28.97
N TYR A 231 16.13 -11.46 29.15
CA TYR A 231 17.07 -12.06 28.21
C TYR A 231 17.13 -13.59 28.29
N GLU A 232 16.88 -14.17 29.47
CA GLU A 232 16.79 -15.62 29.68
C GLU A 232 15.61 -16.23 28.91
N ILE A 233 14.44 -15.57 28.91
CA ILE A 233 13.31 -16.04 28.11
C ILE A 233 13.55 -15.79 26.62
N ALA A 234 14.13 -14.64 26.25
CA ALA A 234 14.46 -14.33 24.86
C ALA A 234 15.45 -15.34 24.25
N ALA A 235 16.35 -15.91 25.07
CA ALA A 235 17.31 -16.93 24.64
C ALA A 235 16.67 -18.24 24.15
N PHE A 236 15.40 -18.53 24.48
CA PHE A 236 14.68 -19.66 23.88
C PHE A 236 14.39 -19.45 22.39
N PHE A 237 14.27 -18.21 21.93
CA PHE A 237 14.01 -17.86 20.53
C PHE A 237 15.28 -17.54 19.73
N SER A 238 16.46 -17.48 20.35
CA SER A 238 17.71 -17.04 19.71
C SER A 238 18.19 -17.95 18.57
N GLN A 239 17.68 -19.17 18.50
CA GLN A 239 18.03 -20.16 17.48
C GLN A 239 17.01 -20.25 16.33
N VAL A 240 15.96 -19.42 16.36
CA VAL A 240 14.96 -19.37 15.28
C VAL A 240 15.56 -18.67 14.06
N LYS A 241 15.59 -19.36 12.93
CA LYS A 241 15.96 -18.79 11.64
C LYS A 241 14.79 -18.84 10.67
N LEU A 242 14.65 -17.76 9.89
CA LEU A 242 13.70 -17.65 8.78
C LEU A 242 14.48 -17.66 7.47
N GLU A 243 14.11 -18.57 6.57
CA GLU A 243 14.69 -18.66 5.23
C GLU A 243 13.61 -18.55 4.17
N ARG A 244 13.94 -18.05 2.98
CA ARG A 244 12.97 -18.02 1.87
C ARG A 244 12.47 -19.44 1.57
N ASP A 245 11.17 -19.58 1.44
CA ASP A 245 10.58 -20.78 0.83
C ASP A 245 10.74 -20.74 -0.70
N GLY A 246 11.86 -21.29 -1.18
CA GLY A 246 12.17 -21.37 -2.61
C GLY A 246 11.21 -22.26 -3.40
N LYS A 247 10.48 -23.17 -2.75
CA LYS A 247 9.53 -24.09 -3.39
C LYS A 247 8.22 -23.38 -3.68
N ASN A 248 7.67 -22.67 -2.70
CA ASN A 248 6.32 -22.09 -2.80
C ASN A 248 6.30 -20.65 -3.31
N ALA A 249 7.36 -19.86 -3.10
CA ALA A 249 7.45 -18.47 -3.59
C ALA A 249 8.92 -18.06 -3.87
N PRO A 250 9.53 -18.55 -4.97
CA PRO A 250 10.96 -18.34 -5.24
C PRO A 250 11.35 -16.87 -5.43
N LYS A 251 10.43 -16.03 -5.95
CA LYS A 251 10.71 -14.62 -6.31
C LYS A 251 9.71 -13.61 -5.74
N GLN A 252 8.65 -14.07 -5.08
CA GLN A 252 7.60 -13.17 -4.57
C GLN A 252 8.00 -12.61 -3.21
N ASN A 253 7.76 -11.31 -3.05
CA ASN A 253 8.01 -10.56 -1.82
C ASN A 253 6.74 -9.81 -1.39
N ILE A 254 6.71 -9.46 -0.12
CA ILE A 254 5.72 -8.60 0.51
C ILE A 254 6.42 -7.42 1.20
N GLY A 255 5.71 -6.30 1.29
CA GLY A 255 6.25 -5.07 1.85
C GLY A 255 7.39 -4.47 1.01
N GLY A 256 8.17 -3.61 1.63
CA GLY A 256 9.20 -2.80 0.98
C GLY A 256 8.86 -1.31 1.03
N THR A 257 9.61 -0.56 1.82
CA THR A 257 9.63 0.90 1.82
C THR A 257 11.07 1.38 1.67
N ALA A 258 11.31 2.69 1.66
CA ALA A 258 12.68 3.23 1.72
C ALA A 258 13.43 2.83 3.00
N VAL A 259 12.72 2.42 4.06
CA VAL A 259 13.26 2.14 5.40
C VAL A 259 13.22 0.64 5.72
N GLU A 260 12.21 -0.08 5.25
CA GLU A 260 12.03 -1.51 5.53
C GLU A 260 12.19 -2.34 4.25
N GLY A 261 13.19 -3.22 4.22
CA GLY A 261 13.43 -4.10 3.08
C GLY A 261 12.32 -5.12 2.86
N ALA A 262 11.95 -5.36 1.60
CA ALA A 262 10.94 -6.34 1.23
C ALA A 262 11.28 -7.75 1.75
N LYS A 263 10.28 -8.49 2.24
CA LYS A 263 10.44 -9.84 2.79
C LYS A 263 9.86 -10.89 1.84
N PRO A 264 10.34 -12.15 1.81
CA PRO A 264 9.72 -13.20 1.02
C PRO A 264 8.23 -13.37 1.39
N LEU A 265 7.38 -13.74 0.43
CA LEU A 265 5.97 -14.05 0.73
C LEU A 265 5.85 -15.23 1.71
N TYR A 266 6.56 -16.32 1.41
CA TYR A 266 6.64 -17.50 2.26
C TYR A 266 8.07 -17.71 2.78
N GLU A 267 8.17 -18.08 4.05
CA GLU A 267 9.42 -18.38 4.75
C GLU A 267 9.32 -19.70 5.49
N ILE A 268 10.47 -20.38 5.60
CA ILE A 268 10.66 -21.61 6.35
C ILE A 268 11.21 -21.23 7.73
N THR A 269 10.49 -21.61 8.77
CA THR A 269 10.95 -21.51 10.16
C THR A 269 11.74 -22.77 10.51
N LYS A 270 12.92 -22.62 11.11
CA LYS A 270 13.71 -23.75 11.62
C LYS A 270 14.50 -23.37 12.87
N ASP A 271 14.77 -24.37 13.70
CA ASP A 271 15.74 -24.27 14.79
C ASP A 271 17.13 -24.58 14.24
N ALA A 272 18.02 -23.59 14.26
CA ALA A 272 19.34 -23.70 13.64
C ALA A 272 20.36 -24.44 14.51
N GLY A 273 20.08 -24.66 15.80
CA GLY A 273 21.04 -25.20 16.77
C GLY A 273 22.20 -24.26 17.11
N GLU A 274 22.28 -23.11 16.44
CA GLU A 274 23.26 -22.04 16.64
C GLU A 274 22.55 -20.68 16.76
N GLY A 275 23.08 -19.79 17.59
CA GLY A 275 22.50 -18.48 17.88
C GLY A 275 22.29 -18.27 19.37
N GLU A 276 22.91 -17.23 19.92
CA GLU A 276 22.85 -16.93 21.35
C GLU A 276 22.34 -15.51 21.61
N MET A 277 21.56 -15.36 22.67
CA MET A 277 21.11 -14.06 23.14
C MET A 277 22.26 -13.39 23.91
N LYS A 278 22.50 -12.11 23.65
CA LYS A 278 23.43 -11.29 24.42
C LYS A 278 22.64 -10.33 25.31
N HIS A 279 23.01 -10.27 26.58
CA HIS A 279 22.47 -9.28 27.50
C HIS A 279 23.00 -7.89 27.12
N GLU A 280 22.13 -6.90 26.90
CA GLU A 280 22.58 -5.58 26.42
C GLU A 280 23.43 -4.82 27.46
N LEU A 281 23.07 -4.90 28.75
CA LEU A 281 23.85 -4.25 29.81
C LEU A 281 25.25 -4.86 30.01
N THR A 282 25.38 -6.20 30.06
CA THR A 282 26.64 -6.87 30.43
C THR A 282 27.46 -7.31 29.21
N GLY A 283 26.85 -7.39 28.02
CA GLY A 283 27.45 -7.93 26.79
C GLY A 283 27.68 -9.44 26.80
N GLN A 284 27.33 -10.14 27.88
CA GLN A 284 27.54 -11.58 28.04
C GLN A 284 26.46 -12.40 27.32
N ILE A 285 26.81 -13.64 26.97
CA ILE A 285 25.84 -14.61 26.43
C ILE A 285 24.90 -15.04 27.57
N THR A 286 23.61 -14.93 27.32
CA THR A 286 22.55 -15.37 28.25
C THR A 286 22.05 -16.75 27.85
N LYS A 287 22.02 -17.68 28.81
CA LYS A 287 21.43 -19.01 28.62
C LYS A 287 19.91 -18.96 28.79
N PRO A 288 19.15 -19.85 28.12
CA PRO A 288 17.72 -19.99 28.37
C PRO A 288 17.43 -20.29 29.85
N GLY A 289 16.42 -19.63 30.40
CA GLY A 289 16.02 -19.77 31.80
C GLY A 289 14.57 -19.34 32.01
N PHE A 290 13.90 -19.99 32.97
CA PHE A 290 12.52 -19.70 33.32
C PHE A 290 12.45 -18.74 34.51
N PRO A 291 11.56 -17.74 34.48
CA PRO A 291 11.44 -16.73 35.54
C PRO A 291 10.82 -17.27 36.84
N TYR A 292 10.13 -18.42 36.78
CA TYR A 292 9.50 -19.09 37.91
C TYR A 292 9.35 -20.60 37.65
N LEU A 293 9.10 -21.36 38.71
CA LEU A 293 8.96 -22.82 38.67
C LEU A 293 7.58 -23.23 38.15
N ALA A 294 7.54 -24.28 37.34
CA ALA A 294 6.34 -25.02 36.94
C ALA A 294 6.73 -26.49 36.76
N ASN A 295 5.83 -27.43 37.00
CA ASN A 295 6.05 -28.85 36.78
C ASN A 295 5.69 -29.21 35.35
N TYR A 296 6.70 -29.48 34.53
CA TYR A 296 6.52 -29.90 33.15
C TYR A 296 7.47 -31.04 32.81
N GLU A 297 7.04 -31.91 31.91
CA GLU A 297 7.89 -32.95 31.35
C GLU A 297 8.60 -32.41 30.12
N ASN A 298 9.92 -32.59 30.06
CA ASN A 298 10.66 -32.26 28.85
C ASN A 298 10.19 -33.18 27.73
N PRO A 299 9.79 -32.63 26.57
CA PRO A 299 9.34 -33.46 25.46
C PRO A 299 10.52 -34.24 24.86
N ASP A 300 10.23 -35.43 24.32
CA ASP A 300 11.16 -36.10 23.42
C ASP A 300 11.28 -35.28 22.13
N GLY A 301 12.52 -34.98 21.71
CA GLY A 301 12.75 -34.27 20.46
C GLY A 301 12.39 -35.12 19.23
N ALA A 302 12.21 -34.47 18.09
CA ALA A 302 11.84 -35.13 16.84
C ALA A 302 12.79 -36.30 16.49
N LYS A 303 12.21 -37.50 16.32
CA LYS A 303 12.95 -38.74 16.01
C LYS A 303 13.99 -39.15 17.07
N GLY A 304 13.72 -38.87 18.35
CA GLY A 304 14.59 -39.25 19.47
C GLY A 304 15.80 -38.35 19.65
N SER A 305 15.76 -37.12 19.11
CA SER A 305 16.74 -36.08 19.41
C SER A 305 16.47 -35.45 20.78
N ALA A 306 17.40 -34.64 21.28
CA ALA A 306 17.08 -33.71 22.36
C ALA A 306 15.99 -32.72 21.90
N PRO A 307 15.13 -32.24 22.83
CA PRO A 307 14.16 -31.20 22.50
C PRO A 307 14.86 -29.91 22.08
N THR A 308 14.22 -29.17 21.20
CA THR A 308 14.62 -27.81 20.84
C THR A 308 14.28 -26.85 21.99
N ARG A 309 14.98 -25.71 22.05
CA ARG A 309 14.67 -24.63 23.02
C ARG A 309 13.19 -24.21 22.97
N ARG A 310 12.60 -24.17 21.78
CA ARG A 310 11.17 -23.83 21.64
C ARG A 310 10.23 -24.91 22.15
N GLU A 311 10.58 -26.18 21.99
CA GLU A 311 9.80 -27.30 22.56
C GLU A 311 9.86 -27.28 24.09
N GLU A 312 11.02 -27.00 24.70
CA GLU A 312 11.16 -26.81 26.15
C GLU A 312 10.32 -25.62 26.64
N LEU A 313 10.41 -24.46 25.97
CA LEU A 313 9.62 -23.29 26.31
C LEU A 313 8.11 -23.57 26.20
N ALA A 314 7.68 -24.25 25.14
CA ALA A 314 6.28 -24.58 24.93
C ALA A 314 5.75 -25.54 26.01
N ALA A 315 6.56 -26.51 26.45
CA ALA A 315 6.21 -27.42 27.53
C ALA A 315 6.06 -26.69 28.88
N TRP A 316 7.01 -25.82 29.24
CA TRP A 316 6.92 -25.00 30.46
C TRP A 316 5.75 -24.01 30.44
N LEU A 317 5.57 -23.30 29.31
CA LEU A 317 4.56 -22.27 29.19
C LEU A 317 3.15 -22.85 29.30
N THR A 318 2.94 -24.05 28.75
CA THR A 318 1.63 -24.71 28.72
C THR A 318 1.42 -25.73 29.83
N ALA A 319 2.29 -25.73 30.84
CA ALA A 319 2.16 -26.60 32.01
C ALA A 319 0.86 -26.29 32.78
N GLY A 320 0.23 -27.33 33.32
CA GLY A 320 -1.04 -27.21 34.06
C GLY A 320 -0.93 -26.37 35.33
N ASP A 321 0.24 -26.34 35.95
CA ASP A 321 0.54 -25.58 37.17
C ASP A 321 1.30 -24.27 36.89
N ASN A 322 1.40 -23.84 35.62
CA ASN A 322 1.93 -22.53 35.29
C ASN A 322 1.02 -21.42 35.87
N GLU A 323 1.60 -20.53 36.70
CA GLU A 323 0.88 -19.49 37.46
C GLU A 323 0.02 -18.54 36.59
N PHE A 324 0.38 -18.36 35.31
CA PHE A 324 -0.21 -17.33 34.44
C PHE A 324 -0.96 -17.88 33.24
N PHE A 325 -0.57 -19.03 32.69
CA PHE A 325 -1.09 -19.51 31.41
C PHE A 325 -2.62 -19.75 31.40
N GLY A 326 -3.11 -20.61 32.30
CA GLY A 326 -4.55 -20.86 32.43
C GLY A 326 -5.32 -19.62 32.90
N ARG A 327 -4.73 -18.89 33.85
CA ARG A 327 -5.30 -17.67 34.45
C ARG A 327 -5.53 -16.56 33.44
N SER A 328 -4.55 -16.30 32.59
CA SER A 328 -4.60 -15.30 31.50
C SER A 328 -5.78 -15.58 30.58
N TYR A 329 -5.95 -16.83 30.16
CA TYR A 329 -7.03 -17.17 29.25
C TYR A 329 -8.40 -17.17 29.92
N ALA A 330 -8.51 -17.70 31.15
CA ALA A 330 -9.75 -17.67 31.93
C ALA A 330 -10.24 -16.22 32.16
N ASN A 331 -9.33 -15.32 32.56
CA ASN A 331 -9.63 -13.90 32.75
C ASN A 331 -10.10 -13.24 31.45
N ARG A 332 -9.44 -13.54 30.32
CA ARG A 332 -9.79 -13.00 29.00
C ARG A 332 -11.20 -13.45 28.55
N ILE A 333 -11.54 -14.73 28.69
CA ILE A 333 -12.87 -15.24 28.36
C ILE A 333 -13.93 -14.60 29.25
N TRP A 334 -13.68 -14.49 30.56
CA TRP A 334 -14.57 -13.78 31.48
C TRP A 334 -14.79 -12.33 31.04
N GLY A 335 -13.71 -11.60 30.77
CA GLY A 335 -13.76 -10.21 30.34
C GLY A 335 -14.52 -10.00 29.03
N TYR A 336 -14.36 -10.90 28.05
CA TYR A 336 -15.12 -10.84 26.81
C TYR A 336 -16.62 -11.04 27.01
N LEU A 337 -17.03 -11.88 27.96
CA LEU A 337 -18.43 -12.22 28.22
C LEU A 337 -19.13 -11.29 29.22
N LEU A 338 -18.40 -10.69 30.18
CA LEU A 338 -18.96 -9.81 31.21
C LEU A 338 -18.62 -8.32 30.98
N GLY A 339 -17.67 -8.03 30.09
CA GLY A 339 -17.25 -6.67 29.72
C GLY A 339 -16.15 -6.08 30.57
N THR A 340 -15.74 -6.77 31.63
CA THR A 340 -14.62 -6.39 32.49
C THR A 340 -14.01 -7.68 33.01
N GLY A 341 -12.68 -7.78 32.96
CA GLY A 341 -11.97 -8.91 33.52
C GLY A 341 -12.07 -8.97 35.03
N VAL A 342 -11.78 -10.13 35.61
CA VAL A 342 -11.50 -10.21 37.05
C VAL A 342 -10.19 -9.47 37.35
N ILE A 343 -9.28 -9.43 36.37
CA ILE A 343 -8.16 -8.49 36.27
C ILE A 343 -8.41 -7.62 35.04
N GLU A 344 -8.38 -6.30 35.21
CA GLU A 344 -8.52 -5.32 34.12
C GLU A 344 -7.32 -4.36 34.16
N PRO A 345 -6.61 -4.11 33.04
CA PRO A 345 -6.78 -4.67 31.70
C PRO A 345 -6.64 -6.19 31.61
N LEU A 346 -7.32 -6.82 30.64
CA LEU A 346 -7.35 -8.29 30.46
C LEU A 346 -5.97 -8.94 30.27
N ASP A 347 -5.00 -8.15 29.80
CA ASP A 347 -3.65 -8.56 29.43
C ASP A 347 -2.54 -7.95 30.33
N ASP A 348 -2.89 -7.60 31.58
CA ASP A 348 -1.99 -6.98 32.58
C ASP A 348 -2.06 -7.68 33.96
N ILE A 349 -1.67 -8.95 34.03
CA ILE A 349 -1.56 -9.71 35.28
C ILE A 349 -0.25 -9.36 35.99
N ARG A 350 -0.37 -8.73 37.15
CA ARG A 350 0.76 -8.34 38.00
C ARG A 350 0.38 -8.13 39.45
N ALA A 351 1.37 -8.17 40.34
CA ALA A 351 1.15 -7.97 41.78
C ALA A 351 0.48 -6.62 42.12
N GLY A 352 0.80 -5.55 41.38
CA GLY A 352 0.18 -4.23 41.54
C GLY A 352 -1.24 -4.11 40.97
N ASN A 353 -1.73 -5.14 40.26
CA ASN A 353 -3.06 -5.23 39.67
C ASN A 353 -3.73 -6.56 40.07
N PRO A 354 -4.04 -6.75 41.36
CA PRO A 354 -4.61 -8.00 41.85
C PRO A 354 -6.04 -8.21 41.29
N PRO A 355 -6.51 -9.47 41.22
CA PRO A 355 -7.89 -9.75 40.80
C PRO A 355 -8.92 -9.11 41.74
N SER A 356 -10.01 -8.57 41.18
CA SER A 356 -11.15 -8.03 41.96
C SER A 356 -11.81 -9.12 42.81
N ASN A 357 -11.83 -10.36 42.30
CA ASN A 357 -12.28 -11.56 42.99
C ASN A 357 -11.27 -12.71 42.78
N PRO A 358 -10.25 -12.86 43.65
CA PRO A 358 -9.22 -13.88 43.52
C PRO A 358 -9.78 -15.30 43.51
N ASP A 359 -10.69 -15.61 44.45
CA ASP A 359 -11.26 -16.96 44.59
C ASP A 359 -12.04 -17.38 43.34
N LEU A 360 -12.76 -16.45 42.70
CA LEU A 360 -13.42 -16.67 41.42
C LEU A 360 -12.43 -17.00 40.31
N LEU A 361 -11.36 -16.20 40.17
CA LEU A 361 -10.39 -16.40 39.10
C LEU A 361 -9.60 -17.71 39.30
N ASP A 362 -9.28 -18.06 40.54
CA ASP A 362 -8.63 -19.33 40.89
C ASP A 362 -9.55 -20.50 40.51
N TYR A 363 -10.82 -20.45 40.90
CA TYR A 363 -11.81 -21.45 40.51
C TYR A 363 -11.91 -21.62 38.98
N LEU A 364 -12.04 -20.51 38.23
CA LEU A 364 -12.13 -20.57 36.77
C LEU A 364 -10.85 -21.17 36.15
N THR A 365 -9.68 -20.85 36.71
CA THR A 365 -8.39 -21.34 36.25
C THR A 365 -8.26 -22.84 36.50
N ASP A 366 -8.50 -23.28 37.74
CA ASP A 366 -8.38 -24.68 38.14
C ASP A 366 -9.35 -25.56 37.34
N ARG A 367 -10.61 -25.13 37.19
CA ARG A 367 -11.60 -25.84 36.37
C ARG A 367 -11.19 -25.93 34.92
N PHE A 368 -10.61 -24.88 34.36
CA PHE A 368 -10.15 -24.88 32.97
C PHE A 368 -9.00 -25.88 32.76
N VAL A 369 -8.05 -25.95 33.71
CA VAL A 369 -6.95 -26.92 33.69
C VAL A 369 -7.46 -28.35 33.90
N GLU A 370 -8.30 -28.59 34.90
CA GLU A 370 -8.91 -29.90 35.20
C GLU A 370 -9.69 -30.49 34.02
N GLN A 371 -10.34 -29.63 33.23
CA GLN A 371 -11.10 -30.03 32.06
C GLN A 371 -10.23 -30.24 30.82
N GLY A 372 -8.91 -30.19 30.95
CA GLY A 372 -7.96 -30.37 29.86
C GLY A 372 -7.98 -29.19 28.89
N PHE A 373 -8.08 -27.97 29.42
CA PHE A 373 -8.04 -26.73 28.64
C PHE A 373 -9.15 -26.62 27.57
N ASP A 374 -10.34 -27.13 27.89
CA ASP A 374 -11.52 -27.10 27.02
C ASP A 374 -12.18 -25.72 27.02
N VAL A 375 -11.99 -24.98 25.93
CA VAL A 375 -12.47 -23.59 25.79
C VAL A 375 -14.00 -23.51 25.77
N ARG A 376 -14.67 -24.48 25.12
CA ARG A 376 -16.12 -24.49 25.00
C ARG A 376 -16.80 -24.72 26.35
N LYS A 377 -16.25 -25.60 27.18
CA LYS A 377 -16.80 -25.82 28.52
C LYS A 377 -16.61 -24.62 29.44
N LEU A 378 -15.45 -23.95 29.38
CA LEU A 378 -15.23 -22.70 30.12
C LEU A 378 -16.26 -21.62 29.74
N ILE A 379 -16.46 -21.40 28.44
CA ILE A 379 -17.48 -20.46 27.93
C ILE A 379 -18.89 -20.86 28.39
N ALA A 380 -19.24 -22.14 28.26
CA ALA A 380 -20.55 -22.66 28.68
C ALA A 380 -20.79 -22.43 30.18
N GLU A 381 -19.81 -22.74 31.03
CA GLU A 381 -19.92 -22.58 32.48
C GLU A 381 -20.16 -21.11 32.88
N ILE A 382 -19.47 -20.17 32.23
CA ILE A 382 -19.68 -18.74 32.45
C ILE A 382 -21.07 -18.32 31.98
N CYS A 383 -21.50 -18.66 30.75
CA CYS A 383 -22.80 -18.26 30.22
C CYS A 383 -23.99 -18.88 30.97
N LYS A 384 -23.82 -20.07 31.55
CA LYS A 384 -24.85 -20.75 32.36
C LYS A 384 -24.94 -20.22 33.80
N SER A 385 -23.98 -19.40 34.25
CA SER A 385 -24.02 -18.76 35.57
C SER A 385 -25.17 -17.75 35.68
N ARG A 386 -25.70 -17.57 36.90
CA ARG A 386 -26.65 -16.49 37.19
C ARG A 386 -25.99 -15.12 36.99
N THR A 387 -24.71 -14.99 37.37
CA THR A 387 -23.94 -13.75 37.22
C THR A 387 -23.92 -13.24 35.78
N TYR A 388 -23.70 -14.10 34.79
CA TYR A 388 -23.77 -13.70 33.37
C TYR A 388 -25.17 -13.24 32.94
N GLN A 389 -26.21 -13.78 33.56
CA GLN A 389 -27.61 -13.52 33.22
C GLN A 389 -28.25 -12.39 34.04
N LEU A 390 -27.46 -11.57 34.73
CA LEU A 390 -28.00 -10.39 35.42
C LEU A 390 -28.51 -9.33 34.43
N SER A 391 -29.49 -8.56 34.85
CA SER A 391 -30.00 -7.40 34.10
C SER A 391 -29.01 -6.24 34.16
N LEU A 392 -29.08 -5.35 33.16
CA LEU A 392 -28.44 -4.04 33.20
C LEU A 392 -29.07 -3.08 34.19
N LYS A 393 -30.33 -3.32 34.55
CA LYS A 393 -31.07 -2.42 35.42
C LYS A 393 -30.41 -2.44 36.79
N VAL A 394 -29.73 -1.34 37.11
CA VAL A 394 -29.09 -1.15 38.41
C VAL A 394 -30.13 -0.85 39.49
N ASN A 395 -29.71 -1.03 40.73
CA ASN A 395 -30.38 -0.63 41.95
C ASN A 395 -29.43 0.25 42.79
N LYS A 396 -29.95 0.90 43.82
CA LYS A 396 -29.17 1.83 44.67
C LYS A 396 -27.93 1.22 45.34
N TRP A 397 -27.81 -0.11 45.39
CA TRP A 397 -26.69 -0.81 46.01
C TRP A 397 -25.63 -1.27 45.02
N ASN A 398 -25.89 -1.22 43.71
CA ASN A 398 -24.92 -1.63 42.69
C ASN A 398 -24.74 -0.61 41.55
N GLU A 399 -25.43 0.54 41.56
CA GLU A 399 -25.27 1.58 40.53
C GLU A 399 -23.84 2.13 40.40
N ASP A 400 -23.03 1.99 41.45
CA ASP A 400 -21.62 2.35 41.51
C ASP A 400 -20.66 1.14 41.38
N ASP A 401 -21.19 -0.06 41.09
CA ASP A 401 -20.36 -1.25 40.90
C ASP A 401 -19.81 -1.35 39.48
N GLU A 402 -18.49 -1.23 39.36
CA GLU A 402 -17.81 -1.37 38.07
C GLU A 402 -17.02 -2.67 37.93
N ILE A 403 -16.70 -3.41 39.00
CA ILE A 403 -15.73 -4.51 38.94
C ILE A 403 -16.16 -5.78 39.67
N ASN A 404 -17.28 -5.76 40.39
CA ASN A 404 -17.76 -6.90 41.18
C ASN A 404 -18.88 -7.68 40.48
N PHE A 405 -19.25 -7.32 39.25
CA PHE A 405 -20.19 -8.05 38.40
C PHE A 405 -21.62 -8.13 38.95
N ALA A 406 -22.05 -7.15 39.76
CA ALA A 406 -23.38 -7.14 40.39
C ALA A 406 -24.54 -6.80 39.43
N HIS A 407 -24.24 -6.44 38.20
CA HIS A 407 -25.19 -6.26 37.11
C HIS A 407 -24.47 -6.49 35.77
N ALA A 408 -25.23 -6.71 34.69
CA ALA A 408 -24.62 -6.77 33.36
C ALA A 408 -24.10 -5.39 32.93
N LYS A 409 -23.14 -5.37 32.00
CA LYS A 409 -22.63 -4.13 31.40
C LYS A 409 -23.02 -4.03 29.93
N ALA A 410 -23.44 -2.84 29.52
CA ALA A 410 -23.68 -2.53 28.12
C ALA A 410 -22.34 -2.46 27.39
N ARG A 411 -22.11 -3.35 26.44
CA ARG A 411 -20.85 -3.47 25.70
C ARG A 411 -21.08 -3.10 24.25
N ARG A 412 -20.35 -2.12 23.75
CA ARG A 412 -20.45 -1.75 22.33
C ARG A 412 -20.10 -2.95 21.45
N LEU A 413 -20.88 -3.17 20.40
CA LEU A 413 -20.57 -4.16 19.39
C LEU A 413 -19.26 -3.77 18.65
N PRO A 414 -18.28 -4.69 18.54
CA PRO A 414 -17.10 -4.49 17.72
C PRO A 414 -17.46 -4.14 16.27
N ALA A 415 -16.60 -3.39 15.56
CA ALA A 415 -16.87 -2.90 14.21
C ALA A 415 -17.38 -3.98 13.24
N GLU A 416 -16.76 -5.15 13.24
CA GLU A 416 -17.10 -6.28 12.38
C GLU A 416 -18.43 -6.92 12.78
N VAL A 417 -18.68 -7.06 14.08
CA VAL A 417 -19.95 -7.57 14.64
C VAL A 417 -21.09 -6.61 14.31
N LEU A 418 -20.85 -5.30 14.42
CA LEU A 418 -21.84 -4.28 14.10
C LEU A 418 -22.16 -4.27 12.60
N TYR A 419 -21.13 -4.36 11.75
CA TYR A 419 -21.31 -4.51 10.30
C TYR A 419 -22.15 -5.76 9.99
N ASP A 420 -21.74 -6.93 10.47
CA ASP A 420 -22.45 -8.19 10.21
C ASP A 420 -23.89 -8.16 10.77
N ALA A 421 -24.10 -7.54 11.94
CA ALA A 421 -25.43 -7.36 12.52
C ALA A 421 -26.33 -6.49 11.62
N VAL A 422 -25.84 -5.37 11.07
CA VAL A 422 -26.61 -4.52 10.14
C VAL A 422 -27.09 -5.34 8.93
N TYR A 423 -26.20 -6.13 8.31
CA TYR A 423 -26.57 -6.96 7.17
C TYR A 423 -27.47 -8.13 7.55
N ALA A 424 -27.32 -8.70 8.75
CA ALA A 424 -28.22 -9.74 9.25
C ALA A 424 -29.66 -9.22 9.49
N VAL A 425 -29.80 -8.05 10.11
CA VAL A 425 -31.12 -7.47 10.44
C VAL A 425 -31.81 -6.79 9.26
N THR A 426 -31.06 -6.31 8.26
CA THR A 426 -31.63 -5.83 7.00
C THR A 426 -31.90 -6.99 6.04
N GLY A 427 -31.07 -8.03 6.08
CA GLY A 427 -31.09 -9.17 5.15
C GLY A 427 -30.49 -8.85 3.79
N ALA A 428 -29.77 -7.72 3.67
CA ALA A 428 -28.96 -7.42 2.50
C ALA A 428 -27.72 -8.32 2.47
N ALA A 429 -27.13 -8.49 1.28
CA ALA A 429 -25.87 -9.21 1.15
C ALA A 429 -24.69 -8.27 1.49
N PRO A 430 -23.82 -8.64 2.46
CA PRO A 430 -22.65 -7.83 2.77
C PRO A 430 -21.68 -7.79 1.59
N LYS A 431 -21.12 -6.60 1.32
CA LYS A 431 -20.10 -6.42 0.29
C LYS A 431 -18.76 -7.05 0.68
N LEU A 432 -18.48 -7.13 1.98
CA LEU A 432 -17.33 -7.83 2.55
C LEU A 432 -17.79 -8.97 3.43
N GLN A 433 -17.35 -10.19 3.14
CA GLN A 433 -17.67 -11.33 4.00
C GLN A 433 -16.67 -11.42 5.15
N ALA A 434 -17.11 -11.90 6.31
CA ALA A 434 -16.24 -12.04 7.49
C ALA A 434 -14.99 -12.93 7.28
N LYS A 435 -14.98 -13.81 6.26
CA LYS A 435 -13.82 -14.62 5.85
C LYS A 435 -12.78 -13.84 5.01
N GLU A 436 -13.18 -12.70 4.48
CA GLU A 436 -12.38 -11.81 3.63
C GLU A 436 -11.74 -10.68 4.44
N ILE A 437 -12.27 -10.41 5.65
CA ILE A 437 -11.77 -9.35 6.54
C ILE A 437 -10.35 -9.67 7.06
N ASP A 438 -9.37 -9.20 6.30
CA ASP A 438 -7.99 -8.99 6.71
C ASP A 438 -7.80 -7.55 7.23
N ALA A 439 -6.73 -7.30 7.98
CA ALA A 439 -6.43 -5.99 8.60
C ALA A 439 -6.45 -4.81 7.62
N LYS A 440 -6.08 -5.04 6.34
CA LYS A 440 -6.06 -3.99 5.31
C LYS A 440 -7.37 -3.83 4.53
N GLN A 441 -8.25 -4.83 4.56
CA GLN A 441 -9.47 -4.79 3.74
C GLN A 441 -10.55 -4.01 4.47
N ASP A 442 -11.10 -2.98 3.87
CA ASP A 442 -12.23 -2.24 4.44
C ASP A 442 -13.29 -2.03 3.35
N THR A 443 -14.48 -1.64 3.79
CA THR A 443 -15.53 -1.12 2.93
C THR A 443 -14.99 0.07 2.13
N GLY A 444 -15.61 0.39 0.99
CA GLY A 444 -15.20 1.55 0.18
C GLY A 444 -15.27 2.89 0.93
N SER A 445 -16.03 2.96 2.03
CA SER A 445 -16.18 4.13 2.89
C SER A 445 -15.18 4.18 4.06
N GLY A 446 -14.51 3.07 4.39
CA GLY A 446 -13.68 2.95 5.60
C GLY A 446 -14.47 2.69 6.89
N PHE A 447 -15.67 2.11 6.81
CA PHE A 447 -16.57 1.82 7.93
C PHE A 447 -15.90 1.06 9.08
N LEU A 448 -15.16 -0.01 8.79
CA LEU A 448 -14.60 -0.89 9.83
C LEU A 448 -13.48 -0.18 10.61
N ALA A 449 -12.56 0.48 9.91
CA ALA A 449 -11.50 1.27 10.52
C ALA A 449 -12.06 2.44 11.34
N THR A 450 -13.07 3.13 10.80
CA THR A 450 -13.72 4.26 11.49
C THR A 450 -14.39 3.85 12.80
N LEU A 451 -14.86 2.60 12.89
CA LEU A 451 -15.48 2.02 14.09
C LEU A 451 -14.50 1.28 15.00
N GLY A 452 -13.19 1.42 14.78
CA GLY A 452 -12.16 0.96 15.72
C GLY A 452 -11.73 -0.51 15.55
N ARG A 453 -11.91 -1.08 14.36
CA ARG A 453 -11.33 -2.39 14.04
C ARG A 453 -9.80 -2.38 14.26
N PRO A 454 -9.22 -3.40 14.92
CA PRO A 454 -7.78 -3.49 15.13
C PRO A 454 -7.01 -3.57 13.82
N THR A 455 -5.83 -2.94 13.80
CA THR A 455 -4.89 -3.04 12.67
C THR A 455 -4.14 -4.37 12.68
N ARG A 456 -4.23 -5.14 13.78
CA ARG A 456 -3.56 -6.44 13.96
C ARG A 456 -2.05 -6.29 13.82
N GLU A 457 -1.52 -5.21 14.38
CA GLU A 457 -0.09 -4.92 14.45
C GLU A 457 0.47 -5.10 15.87
N SER A 458 -0.39 -5.45 16.83
CA SER A 458 -0.04 -5.80 18.21
C SER A 458 -0.98 -6.90 18.72
N ALA A 459 -0.50 -7.75 19.64
CA ALA A 459 -1.34 -8.67 20.39
C ALA A 459 -2.04 -8.00 21.59
N CYS A 460 -1.81 -6.69 21.83
CA CYS A 460 -2.47 -5.95 22.92
C CYS A 460 -3.98 -5.97 22.73
N GLU A 461 -4.72 -6.24 23.81
CA GLU A 461 -6.19 -6.09 23.82
C GLU A 461 -6.61 -4.63 23.54
N CYS A 462 -5.69 -3.69 23.79
CA CYS A 462 -5.83 -2.26 23.52
C CYS A 462 -5.73 -1.86 22.04
N ASP A 463 -5.30 -2.73 21.11
CA ASP A 463 -5.26 -2.40 19.67
C ASP A 463 -6.68 -2.19 19.09
N ARG A 464 -7.69 -2.77 19.76
CA ARG A 464 -9.11 -2.56 19.43
C ARG A 464 -9.65 -1.34 20.17
N ALA A 465 -10.12 -0.35 19.42
CA ALA A 465 -10.79 0.82 20.00
C ALA A 465 -12.30 0.59 20.07
N ASN A 466 -12.87 0.61 21.27
CA ASN A 466 -14.32 0.49 21.48
C ASN A 466 -14.98 1.85 21.77
N ASP A 467 -14.21 2.93 21.85
CA ASP A 467 -14.72 4.27 22.13
C ASP A 467 -15.56 4.82 20.99
N VAL A 468 -16.62 5.55 21.35
CA VAL A 468 -17.51 6.20 20.38
C VAL A 468 -16.87 7.52 19.92
N GLN A 469 -16.38 7.53 18.68
CA GLN A 469 -15.86 8.73 18.03
C GLN A 469 -16.92 9.37 17.12
N LEU A 470 -16.85 10.69 16.94
CA LEU A 470 -17.78 11.44 16.10
C LEU A 470 -17.83 10.90 14.66
N SER A 471 -16.67 10.53 14.10
CA SER A 471 -16.57 9.90 12.77
C SER A 471 -17.34 8.58 12.71
N GLY A 472 -17.24 7.73 13.73
CA GLY A 472 -18.01 6.49 13.87
C GLY A 472 -19.52 6.75 13.92
N VAL A 473 -19.96 7.76 14.69
CA VAL A 473 -21.37 8.14 14.73
C VAL A 473 -21.87 8.63 13.36
N MET A 474 -21.08 9.45 12.66
CA MET A 474 -21.45 9.94 11.32
C MET A 474 -21.52 8.80 10.29
N ALA A 475 -20.64 7.82 10.39
CA ALA A 475 -20.67 6.61 9.56
C ALA A 475 -21.94 5.77 9.80
N LEU A 476 -22.47 5.74 11.02
CA LEU A 476 -23.73 5.04 11.33
C LEU A 476 -24.97 5.83 10.85
N LEU A 477 -25.00 7.14 11.08
CA LEU A 477 -26.16 7.98 10.75
C LEU A 477 -26.31 8.22 9.24
N SER A 478 -25.20 8.44 8.54
CA SER A 478 -25.20 8.95 7.16
C SER A 478 -24.24 8.22 6.21
N GLY A 479 -23.60 7.15 6.69
CA GLY A 479 -22.66 6.38 5.89
C GLY A 479 -23.33 5.51 4.83
N PRO A 480 -22.66 5.28 3.68
CA PRO A 480 -23.23 4.51 2.58
C PRO A 480 -23.48 3.04 2.94
N ASP A 481 -22.67 2.42 3.80
CA ASP A 481 -22.82 0.99 4.12
C ASP A 481 -24.16 0.66 4.81
N ILE A 482 -24.65 1.55 5.67
CA ILE A 482 -25.96 1.38 6.31
C ILE A 482 -27.08 1.77 5.34
N ALA A 483 -26.92 2.93 4.67
CA ALA A 483 -27.93 3.42 3.74
C ALA A 483 -28.21 2.42 2.61
N GLU A 484 -27.16 1.85 2.00
CA GLU A 484 -27.29 0.86 0.92
C GLU A 484 -27.89 -0.46 1.41
N ALA A 485 -27.53 -0.94 2.61
CA ALA A 485 -28.09 -2.17 3.17
C ALA A 485 -29.61 -2.05 3.43
N ILE A 486 -30.06 -0.89 3.90
CA ILE A 486 -31.47 -0.59 4.14
C ILE A 486 -32.23 -0.36 2.81
N ALA A 487 -31.59 0.32 1.86
CA ALA A 487 -32.19 0.65 0.56
C ALA A 487 -32.21 -0.51 -0.44
N ASP A 488 -31.48 -1.61 -0.20
CA ASP A 488 -31.45 -2.76 -1.12
C ASP A 488 -32.87 -3.32 -1.38
N PRO A 489 -33.38 -3.27 -2.63
CA PRO A 489 -34.74 -3.70 -2.95
C PRO A 489 -34.96 -5.21 -2.77
N LYS A 490 -33.89 -6.01 -2.65
CA LYS A 490 -33.94 -7.46 -2.44
C LYS A 490 -33.78 -7.85 -0.97
N ASN A 491 -33.58 -6.88 -0.08
CA ASN A 491 -33.43 -7.13 1.34
C ASN A 491 -34.74 -7.66 1.95
N ALA A 492 -34.67 -8.12 3.20
CA ALA A 492 -35.84 -8.68 3.85
C ALA A 492 -36.79 -7.60 4.41
N ILE A 493 -36.39 -6.33 4.51
CA ILE A 493 -37.30 -5.24 4.87
C ILE A 493 -38.33 -5.03 3.75
N ALA A 494 -37.87 -4.94 2.50
CA ALA A 494 -38.75 -4.84 1.33
C ALA A 494 -39.73 -6.02 1.22
N LYS A 495 -39.25 -7.24 1.52
CA LYS A 495 -40.10 -8.44 1.57
C LYS A 495 -41.13 -8.38 2.68
N LEU A 496 -40.76 -7.94 3.89
CA LEU A 496 -41.68 -7.80 5.00
C LEU A 496 -42.80 -6.81 4.71
N VAL A 497 -42.49 -5.69 4.05
CA VAL A 497 -43.49 -4.69 3.63
C VAL A 497 -44.49 -5.31 2.65
N ALA A 498 -44.03 -6.15 1.73
CA ALA A 498 -44.89 -6.85 0.77
C ALA A 498 -45.75 -7.96 1.42
N GLU A 499 -45.23 -8.65 2.44
CA GLU A 499 -45.91 -9.78 3.08
C GLU A 499 -46.87 -9.39 4.22
N LYS A 500 -46.59 -8.30 4.94
CA LYS A 500 -47.37 -7.86 6.10
C LYS A 500 -48.23 -6.69 5.72
N GLU A 501 -49.53 -6.89 5.50
CA GLU A 501 -50.48 -5.80 5.16
C GLU A 501 -50.83 -4.90 6.35
N ASP A 502 -50.79 -5.43 7.58
CA ASP A 502 -51.07 -4.67 8.79
C ASP A 502 -49.83 -3.94 9.31
N ASP A 503 -49.93 -2.62 9.49
CA ASP A 503 -48.82 -1.78 9.91
C ASP A 503 -48.31 -2.11 11.31
N THR A 504 -49.21 -2.46 12.23
CA THR A 504 -48.83 -2.83 13.61
C THR A 504 -47.98 -4.11 13.61
N LYS A 505 -48.38 -5.12 12.82
CA LYS A 505 -47.62 -6.36 12.63
C LYS A 505 -46.30 -6.12 11.92
N LEU A 506 -46.26 -5.23 10.92
CA LEU A 506 -45.04 -4.85 10.21
C LEU A 506 -44.03 -4.19 11.17
N ILE A 507 -44.47 -3.19 11.93
CA ILE A 507 -43.65 -2.51 12.95
C ILE A 507 -43.12 -3.52 13.96
N THR A 508 -44.00 -4.40 14.48
CA THR A 508 -43.63 -5.44 15.43
C THR A 508 -42.56 -6.37 14.86
N GLU A 509 -42.69 -6.81 13.61
CA GLU A 509 -41.70 -7.69 12.98
C GLU A 509 -40.33 -7.01 12.83
N ILE A 510 -40.32 -5.72 12.46
CA ILE A 510 -39.08 -4.94 12.34
C ILE A 510 -38.39 -4.79 13.70
N PHE A 511 -39.14 -4.51 14.76
CA PHE A 511 -38.62 -4.44 16.13
C PHE A 511 -38.00 -5.77 16.60
N LEU A 512 -38.71 -6.88 16.40
CA LEU A 512 -38.22 -8.22 16.73
C LEU A 512 -36.98 -8.61 15.91
N ARG A 513 -36.85 -8.05 14.70
CA ARG A 513 -35.72 -8.30 13.82
C ARG A 513 -34.48 -7.48 14.15
N VAL A 514 -34.64 -6.20 14.47
CA VAL A 514 -33.50 -5.29 14.67
C VAL A 514 -33.00 -5.34 16.11
N ILE A 515 -33.89 -5.18 17.09
CA ILE A 515 -33.52 -5.08 18.51
C ILE A 515 -33.99 -6.28 19.36
N ASN A 516 -34.64 -7.27 18.76
CA ASN A 516 -35.04 -8.54 19.40
C ASN A 516 -35.98 -8.39 20.61
N ARG A 517 -36.87 -7.39 20.59
CA ARG A 517 -37.99 -7.28 21.52
C ARG A 517 -39.23 -6.75 20.82
N ALA A 518 -40.39 -6.90 21.42
CA ALA A 518 -41.61 -6.26 20.93
C ALA A 518 -41.55 -4.72 21.15
N PRO A 519 -42.17 -3.93 20.26
CA PRO A 519 -42.37 -2.51 20.51
C PRO A 519 -43.43 -2.30 21.59
N SER A 520 -43.30 -1.21 22.35
CA SER A 520 -44.36 -0.70 23.21
C SER A 520 -45.46 -0.01 22.40
N GLU A 521 -46.64 0.17 23.00
CA GLU A 521 -47.75 0.89 22.36
C GLU A 521 -47.38 2.32 21.99
N ALA A 522 -46.57 3.00 22.82
CA ALA A 522 -46.07 4.34 22.55
C ALA A 522 -45.12 4.38 21.35
N GLU A 523 -44.24 3.37 21.20
CA GLU A 523 -43.36 3.24 20.04
C GLU A 523 -44.17 3.00 18.77
N ILE A 524 -45.17 2.12 18.80
CA ILE A 524 -46.06 1.88 17.64
C ILE A 524 -46.78 3.18 17.24
N ALA A 525 -47.34 3.91 18.20
CA ALA A 525 -48.04 5.16 17.94
C ALA A 525 -47.10 6.22 17.31
N SER A 526 -45.89 6.38 17.85
CA SER A 526 -44.89 7.32 17.34
C SER A 526 -44.47 6.99 15.89
N VAL A 527 -44.22 5.70 15.60
CA VAL A 527 -43.86 5.25 14.26
C VAL A 527 -45.00 5.52 13.26
N ARG A 528 -46.24 5.21 13.62
CA ARG A 528 -47.41 5.46 12.74
C ARG A 528 -47.62 6.96 12.49
N GLN A 529 -47.34 7.81 13.48
CA GLN A 529 -47.38 9.26 13.29
C GLN A 529 -46.34 9.71 12.26
N SER A 530 -45.09 9.29 12.42
CA SER A 530 -44.00 9.62 11.48
C SER A 530 -44.30 9.11 10.05
N TRP A 531 -44.88 7.92 9.92
CA TRP A 531 -45.27 7.37 8.61
C TRP A 531 -46.30 8.23 7.87
N ALA A 532 -47.21 8.89 8.60
CA ALA A 532 -48.21 9.77 8.01
C ALA A 532 -47.62 11.11 7.50
N GLU A 533 -46.42 11.48 7.96
CA GLU A 533 -45.76 12.75 7.63
C GLU A 533 -45.04 12.69 6.27
N ILE A 534 -44.62 11.51 5.79
CA ILE A 534 -43.83 11.32 4.54
C ILE A 534 -44.42 12.09 3.34
N GLN A 535 -45.74 11.95 3.12
CA GLN A 535 -46.44 12.64 2.02
C GLN A 535 -46.53 14.15 2.23
N THR A 536 -46.67 14.57 3.49
CA THR A 536 -46.75 15.97 3.87
C THR A 536 -45.40 16.65 3.71
N ASP A 537 -44.32 15.97 4.10
CA ASP A 537 -42.94 16.43 3.95
C ASP A 537 -42.56 16.58 2.48
N HIS A 538 -42.89 15.59 1.63
CA HIS A 538 -42.67 15.70 0.19
C HIS A 538 -43.38 16.93 -0.41
N LYS A 539 -44.64 17.17 -0.04
CA LYS A 539 -45.40 18.35 -0.48
C LYS A 539 -44.78 19.65 0.02
N ALA A 540 -44.27 19.68 1.25
CA ALA A 540 -43.57 20.83 1.81
C ALA A 540 -42.26 21.12 1.05
N MET A 541 -41.49 20.08 0.73
CA MET A 541 -40.28 20.20 -0.09
C MET A 541 -40.59 20.71 -1.50
N LEU A 542 -41.64 20.22 -2.16
CA LEU A 542 -42.08 20.76 -3.46
C LEU A 542 -42.43 22.25 -3.40
N ALA A 543 -43.14 22.67 -2.35
CA ALA A 543 -43.51 24.07 -2.16
C ALA A 543 -42.27 24.96 -1.94
N GLU A 544 -41.30 24.50 -1.14
CA GLU A 544 -40.07 25.24 -0.90
C GLU A 544 -39.17 25.27 -2.15
N LEU A 545 -39.08 24.20 -2.93
CA LEU A 545 -38.37 24.20 -4.22
C LEU A 545 -38.98 25.23 -5.17
N SER A 546 -40.32 25.25 -5.30
CA SER A 546 -41.00 26.24 -6.14
C SER A 546 -40.69 27.67 -5.72
N LYS A 547 -40.62 27.94 -4.41
CA LYS A 547 -40.25 29.25 -3.86
C LYS A 547 -38.78 29.59 -4.12
N MET A 548 -37.86 28.63 -3.96
CA MET A 548 -36.45 28.80 -4.25
C MET A 548 -36.22 29.10 -5.74
N GLU A 549 -36.86 28.34 -6.63
CA GLU A 549 -36.78 28.55 -8.08
C GLU A 549 -37.37 29.91 -8.48
N LYS A 550 -38.54 30.30 -7.94
CA LYS A 550 -39.10 31.65 -8.17
C LYS A 550 -38.17 32.77 -7.71
N LYS A 551 -37.43 32.58 -6.61
CA LYS A 551 -36.46 33.56 -6.10
C LYS A 551 -35.19 33.60 -6.95
N TRP A 552 -34.74 32.47 -7.47
CA TRP A 552 -33.56 32.36 -8.33
C TRP A 552 -33.80 32.89 -9.74
N GLU A 553 -35.01 32.70 -10.30
CA GLU A 553 -35.34 32.99 -11.69
C GLU A 553 -35.00 34.42 -12.16
N PRO A 554 -35.29 35.51 -11.39
CA PRO A 554 -34.87 36.85 -11.78
C PRO A 554 -33.36 37.01 -11.87
N THR A 555 -32.62 36.39 -10.94
CA THR A 555 -31.14 36.43 -10.94
C THR A 555 -30.58 35.63 -12.11
N ARG A 556 -31.16 34.45 -12.41
CA ARG A 556 -30.81 33.65 -13.59
C ARG A 556 -30.99 34.46 -14.87
N LYS A 557 -32.17 35.06 -15.07
CA LYS A 557 -32.46 35.90 -16.25
C LYS A 557 -31.52 37.10 -16.35
N ALA A 558 -31.24 37.79 -15.25
CA ALA A 558 -30.32 38.93 -15.27
C ALA A 558 -28.88 38.53 -15.59
N ARG A 559 -28.40 37.39 -15.06
CA ARG A 559 -27.08 36.84 -15.38
C ARG A 559 -27.00 36.40 -16.84
N GLU A 560 -28.05 35.74 -17.34
CA GLU A 560 -28.13 35.30 -18.73
C GLU A 560 -28.16 36.48 -19.71
N ALA A 561 -28.94 37.54 -19.40
CA ALA A 561 -28.92 38.76 -20.19
C ALA A 561 -27.53 39.43 -20.21
N LYS A 562 -26.82 39.46 -19.07
CA LYS A 562 -25.43 39.94 -19.02
C LYS A 562 -24.48 39.06 -19.84
N ARG A 563 -24.69 37.74 -19.84
CA ARG A 563 -23.90 36.79 -20.63
C ARG A 563 -24.08 37.05 -22.12
N VAL A 564 -25.32 37.15 -22.59
CA VAL A 564 -25.64 37.43 -23.99
C VAL A 564 -25.04 38.78 -24.42
N ALA A 565 -25.21 39.83 -23.62
CA ALA A 565 -24.60 41.13 -23.90
C ALA A 565 -23.06 41.08 -23.90
N GLY A 566 -22.46 40.24 -23.05
CA GLY A 566 -21.02 39.99 -23.04
C GLY A 566 -20.53 39.28 -24.31
N ILE A 567 -21.30 38.30 -24.81
CA ILE A 567 -21.02 37.60 -26.08
C ILE A 567 -21.07 38.58 -27.25
N GLU A 568 -22.13 39.37 -27.33
CA GLU A 568 -22.30 40.39 -28.39
C GLU A 568 -21.14 41.38 -28.39
N LYS A 569 -20.82 41.96 -27.22
CA LYS A 569 -19.69 42.88 -27.07
C LYS A 569 -18.34 42.25 -27.45
N ALA A 570 -18.10 40.99 -27.07
CA ALA A 570 -16.86 40.30 -27.42
C ALA A 570 -16.79 39.97 -28.92
N ALA A 571 -17.91 39.60 -29.54
CA ALA A 571 -18.01 39.35 -30.98
C ALA A 571 -17.79 40.64 -31.79
N ASP A 572 -18.39 41.76 -31.38
CA ASP A 572 -18.19 43.06 -32.00
C ASP A 572 -16.73 43.52 -31.90
N ALA A 573 -16.08 43.29 -30.76
CA ALA A 573 -14.67 43.62 -30.57
C ALA A 573 -13.74 42.80 -31.48
N ILE A 574 -14.06 41.50 -31.70
CA ILE A 574 -13.35 40.66 -32.69
C ILE A 574 -13.59 41.23 -34.10
N SER A 575 -14.85 41.46 -34.48
CA SER A 575 -15.19 41.97 -35.82
C SER A 575 -14.53 43.31 -36.11
N GLY A 576 -14.50 44.23 -35.14
CA GLY A 576 -13.85 45.54 -35.27
C GLY A 576 -12.33 45.47 -35.40
N TYR A 577 -11.68 44.44 -34.84
CA TYR A 577 -10.24 44.23 -34.93
C TYR A 577 -9.82 43.36 -36.13
N GLN A 578 -10.77 42.61 -36.71
CA GLN A 578 -10.53 41.60 -37.75
C GLN A 578 -9.80 42.17 -38.98
N ALA A 579 -10.24 43.34 -39.48
CA ALA A 579 -9.62 43.94 -40.66
C ALA A 579 -8.15 44.36 -40.44
N GLN A 580 -7.81 44.84 -39.22
CA GLN A 580 -6.43 45.20 -38.86
C GLN A 580 -5.56 43.96 -38.72
N HIS A 581 -6.08 42.92 -38.04
CA HIS A 581 -5.41 41.64 -37.89
C HIS A 581 -5.11 40.98 -39.24
N ASP A 582 -6.09 40.95 -40.15
CA ASP A 582 -5.93 40.27 -41.44
C ASP A 582 -4.94 40.99 -42.35
N ALA A 583 -4.93 42.33 -42.33
CA ALA A 583 -3.94 43.12 -43.04
C ALA A 583 -2.51 42.87 -42.52
N GLU A 584 -2.33 42.83 -41.20
CA GLU A 584 -1.03 42.58 -40.58
C GLU A 584 -0.54 41.15 -40.78
N ARG A 585 -1.44 40.15 -40.66
CA ARG A 585 -1.12 38.75 -40.94
C ARG A 585 -0.67 38.58 -42.39
N LYS A 586 -1.39 39.16 -43.34
CA LYS A 586 -1.01 39.11 -44.76
C LYS A 586 0.37 39.75 -45.01
N ARG A 587 0.66 40.89 -44.39
CA ARG A 587 1.98 41.54 -44.47
C ARG A 587 3.11 40.61 -44.00
N LEU A 588 2.89 39.92 -42.88
CA LEU A 588 3.86 38.97 -42.30
C LEU A 588 4.02 37.71 -43.17
N GLU A 589 2.94 37.21 -43.77
CA GLU A 589 2.96 36.10 -44.74
C GLU A 589 3.77 36.47 -45.99
N ASP A 590 3.54 37.66 -46.56
CA ASP A 590 4.26 38.17 -47.72
C ASP A 590 5.76 38.42 -47.41
N GLU A 591 6.11 38.83 -46.18
CA GLU A 591 7.50 38.97 -45.74
C GLU A 591 8.18 37.61 -45.56
N LEU A 592 7.49 36.65 -44.94
CA LEU A 592 7.98 35.28 -44.76
C LEU A 592 8.25 34.61 -46.11
N GLN A 593 7.31 34.75 -47.06
CA GLN A 593 7.46 34.19 -48.40
C GLN A 593 8.65 34.80 -49.15
N ARG A 594 8.86 36.12 -49.04
CA ARG A 594 10.06 36.78 -49.58
C ARG A 594 11.36 36.28 -48.98
N LYS A 595 11.39 35.99 -47.66
CA LYS A 595 12.57 35.42 -47.00
C LYS A 595 12.85 34.00 -47.51
N ILE A 596 11.82 33.15 -47.63
CA ILE A 596 11.96 31.79 -48.16
C ILE A 596 12.54 31.82 -49.58
N GLU A 597 11.99 32.65 -50.46
CA GLU A 597 12.45 32.77 -51.84
C GLU A 597 13.87 33.32 -51.92
N GLY A 598 14.19 34.33 -51.12
CA GLY A 598 15.54 34.90 -51.02
C GLY A 598 16.59 33.87 -50.57
N SER A 599 16.27 33.05 -49.56
CA SER A 599 17.18 32.01 -49.08
C SER A 599 17.40 30.89 -50.12
N LYS A 600 16.35 30.48 -50.86
CA LYS A 600 16.49 29.51 -51.96
C LYS A 600 17.35 30.06 -53.09
N LYS A 601 17.14 31.32 -53.46
CA LYS A 601 17.94 31.99 -54.48
C LYS A 601 19.43 32.04 -54.08
N ALA A 602 19.72 32.39 -52.82
CA ALA A 602 21.08 32.45 -52.31
C ALA A 602 21.82 31.09 -52.38
N VAL A 603 21.12 29.97 -52.08
CA VAL A 603 21.68 28.62 -52.26
C VAL A 603 22.00 28.35 -53.73
N SER A 604 21.07 28.64 -54.63
CA SER A 604 21.26 28.42 -56.08
C SER A 604 22.42 29.24 -56.63
N ASP A 605 22.53 30.52 -56.23
CA ASP A 605 23.59 31.42 -56.67
C ASP A 605 24.97 30.95 -56.14
N TYR A 606 25.04 30.46 -54.89
CA TYR A 606 26.30 29.94 -54.32
C TYR A 606 26.70 28.59 -54.93
N GLN A 607 25.74 27.70 -55.19
CA GLN A 607 25.99 26.39 -55.79
C GLN A 607 26.70 26.51 -57.15
N ALA A 608 26.40 27.55 -57.93
CA ALA A 608 27.08 27.84 -59.20
C ALA A 608 28.59 28.12 -59.05
N SER A 609 29.05 28.51 -57.85
CA SER A 609 30.47 28.77 -57.56
C SER A 609 31.26 27.54 -57.11
N LEU A 610 30.59 26.44 -56.73
CA LEU A 610 31.24 25.25 -56.16
C LEU A 610 32.20 24.58 -57.16
N ALA A 611 31.86 24.57 -58.45
CA ALA A 611 32.73 24.01 -59.49
C ALA A 611 34.09 24.72 -59.56
N ALA A 612 34.10 26.06 -59.46
CA ALA A 612 35.33 26.84 -59.44
C ALA A 612 36.13 26.60 -58.15
N LYS A 613 35.46 26.59 -56.98
CA LYS A 613 36.11 26.30 -55.70
C LYS A 613 36.69 24.88 -55.62
N ALA A 614 36.00 23.91 -56.21
CA ALA A 614 36.47 22.54 -56.29
C ALA A 614 37.77 22.46 -57.10
N GLN A 615 37.85 23.20 -58.20
CA GLN A 615 39.08 23.31 -58.98
C GLN A 615 40.20 23.98 -58.18
N ASP A 616 39.93 25.11 -57.51
CA ASP A 616 40.92 25.81 -56.67
C ASP A 616 41.46 24.90 -55.55
N PHE A 617 40.57 24.14 -54.89
CA PHE A 617 40.94 23.16 -53.86
C PHE A 617 41.86 22.07 -54.41
N ALA A 618 41.54 21.53 -55.59
CA ALA A 618 42.40 20.53 -56.22
C ALA A 618 43.78 21.11 -56.54
N ASP A 619 43.86 22.32 -57.09
CA ASP A 619 45.13 22.93 -57.46
C ASP A 619 46.01 23.26 -56.23
N GLN A 620 45.41 23.61 -55.08
CA GLN A 620 46.14 23.86 -53.83
C GLN A 620 46.73 22.60 -53.19
N ILE A 621 46.04 21.46 -53.30
CA ILE A 621 46.44 20.21 -52.64
C ILE A 621 47.21 19.28 -53.58
N LYS A 622 47.17 19.53 -54.90
CA LYS A 622 47.91 18.76 -55.91
C LYS A 622 49.40 18.65 -55.53
N GLY A 623 49.88 17.42 -55.37
CA GLY A 623 51.26 17.13 -54.96
C GLY A 623 51.54 17.09 -53.45
N ASN A 624 50.56 17.42 -52.59
CA ASN A 624 50.68 17.43 -51.12
C ASN A 624 49.79 16.39 -50.42
N VAL A 625 49.26 15.39 -51.15
CA VAL A 625 48.46 14.31 -50.57
C VAL A 625 49.39 13.23 -50.00
N VAL A 626 49.50 13.18 -48.68
CA VAL A 626 50.43 12.27 -47.96
C VAL A 626 49.77 10.92 -47.59
N THR A 627 48.46 10.93 -47.37
CA THR A 627 47.70 9.76 -46.87
C THR A 627 46.42 9.60 -47.66
N ASN A 628 46.17 8.40 -48.17
CA ASN A 628 44.95 8.00 -48.87
C ASN A 628 44.05 7.21 -47.93
N TRP A 629 42.79 7.63 -47.85
CA TRP A 629 41.77 7.01 -47.02
C TRP A 629 40.79 6.21 -47.89
N HIS A 630 40.65 4.92 -47.61
CA HIS A 630 39.77 4.04 -48.35
C HIS A 630 38.47 3.82 -47.57
N LEU A 631 37.35 4.14 -48.19
CA LEU A 631 36.03 4.06 -47.58
C LEU A 631 35.65 2.59 -47.32
N LEU A 632 35.30 2.28 -46.08
CA LEU A 632 34.71 1.00 -45.71
C LEU A 632 33.20 1.06 -45.91
N ARG A 633 32.67 0.12 -46.71
CA ARG A 633 31.23 0.01 -46.99
C ARG A 633 30.68 -1.29 -46.38
N PRO A 634 30.14 -1.26 -45.15
CA PRO A 634 29.52 -2.45 -44.57
C PRO A 634 28.23 -2.79 -45.32
N ALA A 635 27.94 -4.09 -45.46
CA ALA A 635 26.69 -4.55 -46.07
C ALA A 635 25.46 -4.24 -45.20
N SER A 636 25.63 -4.21 -43.88
CA SER A 636 24.60 -3.84 -42.90
C SER A 636 25.24 -3.33 -41.62
N VAL A 637 24.52 -2.46 -40.90
CA VAL A 637 24.94 -1.92 -39.60
C VAL A 637 23.81 -2.14 -38.59
N ALA A 638 24.16 -2.65 -37.40
CA ALA A 638 23.22 -2.85 -36.31
C ALA A 638 23.34 -1.73 -35.28
N ALA A 639 22.20 -1.14 -34.91
CA ALA A 639 22.07 -0.27 -33.74
C ALA A 639 21.72 -1.07 -32.49
N SER A 640 22.28 -0.72 -31.33
CA SER A 640 22.07 -1.44 -30.06
C SER A 640 20.61 -1.51 -29.61
N ASP A 641 19.79 -0.52 -29.97
CA ASP A 641 18.38 -0.43 -29.64
C ASP A 641 17.45 -0.95 -30.76
N LYS A 642 18.02 -1.52 -31.82
CA LYS A 642 17.32 -1.99 -33.03
C LYS A 642 16.67 -0.88 -33.88
N SER A 643 17.07 0.38 -33.70
CA SER A 643 16.63 1.46 -34.59
C SER A 643 17.08 1.23 -36.04
N LYS A 644 16.35 1.82 -36.98
CA LYS A 644 16.66 1.69 -38.41
C LYS A 644 17.98 2.41 -38.70
N VAL A 645 18.92 1.70 -39.31
CA VAL A 645 20.18 2.24 -39.82
C VAL A 645 20.24 1.99 -41.32
N GLU A 646 20.60 3.00 -42.08
CA GLU A 646 20.70 2.98 -43.54
C GLU A 646 22.15 3.23 -43.96
N VAL A 647 22.69 2.39 -44.86
CA VAL A 647 23.94 2.68 -45.56
C VAL A 647 23.56 3.37 -46.87
N THR A 648 23.89 4.66 -46.98
CA THR A 648 23.50 5.51 -48.10
C THR A 648 24.39 5.29 -49.33
N ALA A 649 23.98 5.81 -50.49
CA ALA A 649 24.69 5.59 -51.76
C ALA A 649 26.14 6.15 -51.79
N ASP A 650 26.41 7.22 -51.04
CA ASP A 650 27.76 7.77 -50.83
C ASP A 650 28.62 6.92 -49.86
N GLY A 651 28.05 5.86 -49.30
CA GLY A 651 28.67 4.96 -48.32
C GLY A 651 28.67 5.50 -46.89
N SER A 652 27.92 6.57 -46.59
CA SER A 652 27.69 6.99 -45.21
C SER A 652 26.68 6.09 -44.50
N ILE A 653 26.82 5.97 -43.19
CA ILE A 653 25.91 5.27 -42.31
C ILE A 653 25.03 6.33 -41.66
N ARG A 654 23.72 6.18 -41.80
CA ARG A 654 22.71 7.11 -41.32
C ARG A 654 21.74 6.40 -40.37
N GLY A 655 21.81 6.76 -39.09
CA GLY A 655 20.95 6.23 -38.04
C GLY A 655 19.61 6.96 -37.90
N SER A 656 18.69 6.30 -37.21
CA SER A 656 17.46 6.88 -36.64
C SER A 656 17.41 6.51 -35.15
N GLY A 657 16.63 7.21 -34.32
CA GLY A 657 16.51 6.81 -32.90
C GLY A 657 16.26 7.92 -31.88
N GLY A 658 16.34 9.21 -32.26
CA GLY A 658 16.13 10.34 -31.34
C GLY A 658 17.25 10.51 -30.30
N GLU A 659 16.98 11.19 -29.19
CA GLU A 659 17.99 11.63 -28.19
C GLU A 659 18.38 10.57 -27.14
N ARG A 660 18.54 9.29 -27.52
CA ARG A 660 18.95 8.22 -26.59
C ARG A 660 20.31 7.65 -26.96
N ALA A 661 21.01 7.06 -25.99
CA ALA A 661 22.29 6.38 -26.23
C ALA A 661 22.13 5.30 -27.31
N LEU A 662 23.04 5.28 -28.27
CA LEU A 662 22.91 4.48 -29.49
C LEU A 662 24.28 4.01 -29.98
N ASP A 663 24.56 2.73 -29.80
CA ASP A 663 25.84 2.12 -30.24
C ASP A 663 25.64 1.51 -31.64
N TYR A 664 26.58 1.74 -32.54
CA TYR A 664 26.61 1.16 -33.88
C TYR A 664 27.65 0.04 -33.93
N ARG A 665 27.27 -1.14 -34.44
CA ARG A 665 28.18 -2.26 -34.69
C ARG A 665 28.00 -2.80 -36.10
N PHE A 666 29.12 -3.02 -36.78
CA PHE A 666 29.14 -3.63 -38.11
C PHE A 666 30.46 -4.35 -38.35
N SER A 667 30.43 -5.28 -39.30
CA SER A 667 31.63 -5.95 -39.80
C SER A 667 31.78 -5.69 -41.29
N VAL A 668 33.02 -5.50 -41.74
CA VAL A 668 33.36 -5.28 -43.14
C VAL A 668 34.54 -6.16 -43.53
N GLU A 669 34.41 -6.86 -44.64
CA GLU A 669 35.49 -7.66 -45.22
C GLU A 669 36.30 -6.79 -46.19
N THR A 670 37.62 -6.81 -46.06
CA THR A 670 38.54 -6.09 -46.94
C THR A 670 39.75 -6.94 -47.27
N ARG A 671 40.28 -6.76 -48.49
CA ARG A 671 41.54 -7.40 -48.95
C ARG A 671 42.75 -6.48 -48.80
N MET A 672 42.57 -5.35 -48.11
CA MET A 672 43.67 -4.42 -47.85
C MET A 672 44.67 -5.05 -46.87
N THR A 673 45.94 -4.89 -47.20
CA THR A 673 47.07 -5.33 -46.37
C THR A 673 47.75 -4.13 -45.73
N ASN A 674 48.39 -4.34 -44.59
CA ASN A 674 49.10 -3.30 -43.83
C ASN A 674 48.21 -2.11 -43.41
N ILE A 675 47.04 -2.37 -42.84
CA ILE A 675 46.17 -1.28 -42.35
C ILE A 675 46.77 -0.68 -41.09
N THR A 676 47.06 0.62 -41.13
CA THR A 676 47.77 1.37 -40.08
C THR A 676 46.87 2.26 -39.23
N GLY A 677 45.67 2.60 -39.72
CA GLY A 677 44.74 3.50 -39.03
C GLY A 677 43.30 3.48 -39.54
N ILE A 678 42.39 4.03 -38.72
CA ILE A 678 40.96 4.21 -39.00
C ILE A 678 40.60 5.69 -38.92
N MET A 679 39.68 6.14 -39.77
CA MET A 679 39.07 7.47 -39.69
C MET A 679 37.56 7.35 -39.54
N ILE A 680 37.01 8.15 -38.62
CA ILE A 680 35.58 8.47 -38.55
C ILE A 680 35.37 9.86 -39.13
N GLU A 681 34.64 9.96 -40.24
CA GLU A 681 34.17 11.24 -40.78
C GLU A 681 32.71 11.42 -40.39
N VAL A 682 32.38 12.53 -39.76
CA VAL A 682 31.03 12.84 -39.31
C VAL A 682 30.44 13.87 -40.26
N VAL A 683 29.29 13.56 -40.85
CA VAL A 683 28.75 14.30 -42.00
C VAL A 683 27.46 14.99 -41.57
N PRO A 684 27.33 16.31 -41.73
CA PRO A 684 26.09 17.02 -41.45
C PRO A 684 24.91 16.45 -42.23
N ASP A 685 23.76 16.39 -41.56
CA ASP A 685 22.50 16.06 -42.21
C ASP A 685 21.47 17.14 -41.87
N LEU A 686 20.85 17.69 -42.91
CA LEU A 686 19.83 18.70 -42.74
C LEU A 686 18.64 18.21 -41.90
N ALA A 687 18.36 16.91 -41.81
CA ALA A 687 17.31 16.34 -40.95
C ALA A 687 17.71 16.31 -39.46
N PHE A 688 18.99 16.43 -39.16
CA PHE A 688 19.58 16.34 -37.82
C PHE A 688 19.97 17.74 -37.33
N ASN A 689 19.06 18.69 -37.51
CA ASN A 689 19.29 20.12 -37.30
C ASN A 689 20.55 20.63 -38.00
N GLY A 690 20.91 20.07 -39.16
CA GLY A 690 22.11 20.48 -39.91
C GLY A 690 23.43 20.03 -39.29
N GLY A 691 23.42 19.13 -38.30
CA GLY A 691 24.63 18.51 -37.73
C GLY A 691 24.71 17.01 -38.00
N PRO A 692 25.77 16.31 -37.55
CA PRO A 692 25.93 14.88 -37.74
C PRO A 692 25.26 14.05 -36.63
N GLY A 693 24.69 14.64 -35.56
CA GLY A 693 24.11 13.93 -34.41
C GLY A 693 22.57 14.00 -34.33
N LEU A 694 21.92 13.00 -33.71
CA LEU A 694 20.45 12.94 -33.61
C LEU A 694 19.86 13.78 -32.45
N SER A 695 20.68 14.58 -31.78
CA SER A 695 20.28 15.48 -30.70
C SER A 695 19.45 16.67 -31.23
N LYS A 696 18.70 17.33 -30.34
CA LYS A 696 17.95 18.56 -30.67
C LYS A 696 18.82 19.71 -31.16
N ASP A 697 20.08 19.75 -30.80
CA ASP A 697 21.00 20.78 -31.30
C ASP A 697 21.83 20.32 -32.51
N GLY A 698 21.78 19.04 -32.88
CA GLY A 698 22.52 18.45 -34.00
C GLY A 698 23.95 18.05 -33.65
N ASN A 699 24.40 18.25 -32.41
CA ASN A 699 25.72 17.84 -31.92
C ASN A 699 25.75 16.34 -31.60
N MET A 700 26.96 15.75 -31.54
CA MET A 700 27.14 14.33 -31.23
C MET A 700 28.25 14.15 -30.19
N VAL A 701 28.21 13.00 -29.51
CA VAL A 701 29.30 12.53 -28.66
C VAL A 701 29.57 11.05 -28.96
N VAL A 702 30.74 10.76 -29.56
CA VAL A 702 31.25 9.39 -29.67
C VAL A 702 32.04 9.09 -28.41
N THR A 703 31.62 8.11 -27.63
CA THR A 703 32.25 7.79 -26.34
C THR A 703 33.38 6.79 -26.50
N GLU A 704 33.26 5.79 -27.38
CA GLU A 704 34.30 4.77 -27.57
C GLU A 704 34.29 4.22 -29.00
N LEU A 705 35.47 3.89 -29.52
CA LEU A 705 35.71 3.14 -30.74
C LEU A 705 36.34 1.79 -30.38
N GLU A 706 35.54 0.73 -30.53
CA GLU A 706 36.01 -0.65 -30.40
C GLU A 706 36.29 -1.20 -31.79
N THR A 707 37.45 -1.80 -32.02
CA THR A 707 37.71 -2.51 -33.28
C THR A 707 38.42 -3.83 -33.02
N LYS A 708 38.01 -4.84 -33.77
CA LYS A 708 38.66 -6.14 -33.81
C LYS A 708 38.87 -6.56 -35.25
N TRP A 709 39.84 -7.43 -35.49
CA TRP A 709 40.11 -7.97 -36.79
C TRP A 709 40.31 -9.49 -36.74
N GLN A 710 39.94 -10.17 -37.81
CA GLN A 710 40.10 -11.61 -37.96
C GLN A 710 40.49 -11.92 -39.41
N GLY A 711 41.47 -12.79 -39.61
CA GLY A 711 41.75 -13.36 -40.93
C GLY A 711 40.57 -14.20 -41.45
N LEU A 712 40.31 -14.18 -42.76
CA LEU A 712 39.22 -14.97 -43.35
C LEU A 712 39.62 -16.44 -43.61
N GLU A 713 40.83 -16.84 -43.25
CA GLU A 713 41.26 -18.24 -43.25
C GLU A 713 40.59 -19.08 -42.16
N ALA A 714 40.29 -20.34 -42.48
CA ALA A 714 39.59 -21.26 -41.58
C ALA A 714 40.38 -21.46 -40.27
N GLY A 715 39.74 -21.14 -39.13
CA GLY A 715 40.32 -21.28 -37.79
C GLY A 715 41.05 -20.05 -37.24
N ALA A 716 41.08 -18.93 -37.98
CA ALA A 716 41.65 -17.67 -37.50
C ALA A 716 40.97 -17.18 -36.21
N LYS A 717 41.75 -16.63 -35.27
CA LYS A 717 41.22 -16.04 -34.03
C LYS A 717 40.96 -14.55 -34.22
N GLU A 718 39.85 -14.06 -33.65
CA GLU A 718 39.56 -12.63 -33.59
C GLU A 718 40.53 -11.93 -32.62
N MET A 719 41.21 -10.88 -33.09
CA MET A 719 42.19 -10.11 -32.32
C MET A 719 41.73 -8.65 -32.14
N PRO A 720 41.87 -8.07 -30.94
CA PRO A 720 41.53 -6.66 -30.71
C PRO A 720 42.53 -5.72 -31.40
N VAL A 721 42.03 -4.59 -31.91
CA VAL A 721 42.85 -3.48 -32.38
C VAL A 721 43.03 -2.50 -31.22
N THR A 722 44.28 -2.18 -30.90
CA THR A 722 44.62 -1.17 -29.89
C THR A 722 45.06 0.12 -30.57
N PHE A 723 44.56 1.27 -30.13
CA PHE A 723 44.96 2.58 -30.65
C PHE A 723 45.97 3.25 -29.70
N VAL A 724 46.94 3.97 -30.25
CA VAL A 724 48.01 4.66 -29.48
C VAL A 724 47.90 6.17 -29.51
N ASP A 725 47.27 6.73 -30.53
CA ASP A 725 47.06 8.17 -30.64
C ASP A 725 45.88 8.47 -31.58
N ALA A 726 45.29 9.65 -31.44
CA ALA A 726 44.26 10.15 -32.34
C ALA A 726 44.32 11.65 -32.52
N LYS A 727 43.77 12.12 -33.65
CA LYS A 727 43.68 13.53 -34.00
C LYS A 727 42.32 13.81 -34.63
N ALA A 728 41.66 14.89 -34.23
CA ALA A 728 40.41 15.33 -34.83
C ALA A 728 40.57 16.71 -35.48
N SER A 729 39.79 16.96 -36.53
CA SER A 729 39.81 18.26 -37.22
C SER A 729 39.22 19.37 -36.33
N PHE A 730 38.41 19.00 -35.33
CA PHE A 730 37.95 19.88 -34.27
C PHE A 730 37.66 19.07 -33.00
N ASN A 731 37.97 19.64 -31.83
CA ASN A 731 37.59 19.09 -30.52
C ASN A 731 36.83 20.17 -29.73
N GLN A 732 35.64 19.86 -29.23
CA GLN A 732 34.98 20.69 -28.22
C GLN A 732 35.80 20.66 -26.93
N LYS A 733 35.85 21.80 -26.23
CA LYS A 733 36.51 21.89 -24.92
C LYS A 733 36.00 20.78 -23.99
N GLU A 734 36.92 19.97 -23.44
CA GLU A 734 36.68 18.80 -22.56
C GLU A 734 36.15 17.52 -23.24
N PHE A 735 35.89 17.53 -24.54
CA PHE A 735 35.41 16.41 -25.36
C PHE A 735 36.44 16.07 -26.45
N ASP A 736 37.64 15.68 -26.01
CA ASP A 736 38.78 15.41 -26.89
C ASP A 736 38.72 13.99 -27.47
N VAL A 737 38.97 13.87 -28.78
CA VAL A 737 39.00 12.59 -29.50
C VAL A 737 39.88 11.51 -28.88
N LYS A 738 40.93 11.87 -28.12
CA LYS A 738 41.79 10.88 -27.45
C LYS A 738 41.07 10.08 -26.35
N ARG A 739 39.88 10.52 -25.91
CA ARG A 739 39.02 9.80 -24.95
C ARG A 739 38.20 8.67 -25.58
N VAL A 740 38.23 8.54 -26.90
CA VAL A 740 37.42 7.57 -27.66
C VAL A 740 38.06 6.16 -27.69
N PHE A 741 39.24 5.97 -27.12
CA PHE A 741 39.89 4.65 -27.01
C PHE A 741 40.54 4.45 -25.62
N ASP A 742 40.04 5.14 -24.60
CA ASP A 742 40.58 5.08 -23.23
C ASP A 742 39.99 3.93 -22.39
N GLY A 743 38.93 3.26 -22.88
CA GLY A 743 38.26 2.15 -22.23
C GLY A 743 37.26 2.54 -21.14
N ASN A 744 37.02 3.83 -20.91
CA ASN A 744 36.02 4.28 -19.94
C ASN A 744 34.61 4.31 -20.56
N LEU A 745 33.77 3.35 -20.21
CA LEU A 745 32.44 3.19 -20.81
C LEU A 745 31.26 3.69 -19.94
N ASP A 746 31.53 4.50 -18.91
CA ASP A 746 30.48 5.05 -18.04
C ASP A 746 29.63 6.14 -18.73
N GLU A 747 28.42 6.40 -18.19
CA GLU A 747 27.50 7.43 -18.75
C GLU A 747 28.09 8.85 -18.71
N GLY A 748 29.18 9.05 -17.95
CA GLY A 748 29.89 10.31 -17.82
C GLY A 748 31.03 10.50 -18.83
N ASN A 749 31.41 9.49 -19.62
CA ASN A 749 32.49 9.60 -20.58
C ASN A 749 32.16 10.69 -21.61
N ARG A 750 33.00 11.72 -21.62
CA ARG A 750 32.85 12.90 -22.47
C ARG A 750 33.34 12.66 -23.90
N GLY A 751 34.05 11.59 -24.22
CA GLY A 751 34.34 11.19 -25.62
C GLY A 751 34.78 12.33 -26.56
N TRP A 752 34.40 12.24 -27.84
CA TRP A 752 34.62 13.27 -28.87
C TRP A 752 33.33 14.01 -29.23
N ALA A 753 33.36 15.35 -29.24
CA ALA A 753 32.26 16.20 -29.65
C ALA A 753 32.72 17.45 -30.41
N LEU A 754 31.80 18.10 -31.13
CA LEU A 754 32.10 19.27 -31.96
C LEU A 754 31.68 20.59 -31.32
N GLY A 755 30.48 20.71 -30.76
CA GLY A 755 30.02 21.91 -30.04
C GLY A 755 30.05 23.23 -30.84
N GLY A 756 29.57 24.31 -30.23
CA GLY A 756 29.80 25.69 -30.70
C GLY A 756 29.31 26.06 -32.12
N GLY A 757 28.43 25.26 -32.73
CA GLY A 757 27.99 25.44 -34.11
C GLY A 757 28.93 24.86 -35.19
N ASN A 758 30.07 24.28 -34.81
CA ASN A 758 31.03 23.70 -35.76
C ASN A 758 30.53 22.40 -36.40
N TYR A 759 29.52 21.77 -35.82
CA TYR A 759 28.89 20.56 -36.37
C TYR A 759 28.16 20.77 -37.72
N LYS A 760 28.08 21.99 -38.25
CA LYS A 760 27.42 22.30 -39.52
C LYS A 760 28.24 21.94 -40.77
N ILE A 761 29.50 21.53 -40.59
CA ILE A 761 30.37 21.04 -41.67
C ILE A 761 30.91 19.64 -41.33
N ALA A 762 31.43 18.94 -42.33
CA ALA A 762 32.05 17.64 -42.11
C ALA A 762 33.32 17.75 -41.25
N HIS A 763 33.44 16.87 -40.25
CA HIS A 763 34.61 16.77 -39.38
C HIS A 763 35.18 15.35 -39.36
N ARG A 764 36.46 15.20 -39.04
CA ARG A 764 37.18 13.92 -39.12
C ARG A 764 37.94 13.66 -37.84
N ALA A 765 37.90 12.42 -37.37
CA ALA A 765 38.73 11.88 -36.32
C ALA A 765 39.54 10.72 -36.90
N VAL A 766 40.87 10.79 -36.82
CA VAL A 766 41.80 9.75 -37.27
C VAL A 766 42.45 9.08 -36.07
N PHE A 767 42.58 7.76 -36.13
CA PHE A 767 43.06 6.90 -35.05
C PHE A 767 44.23 6.06 -35.54
N LYS A 768 45.37 6.17 -34.86
CA LYS A 768 46.60 5.41 -35.13
C LYS A 768 46.60 4.11 -34.35
N MET A 769 46.73 2.99 -35.06
CA MET A 769 46.84 1.67 -34.43
C MET A 769 48.23 1.46 -33.81
N LYS A 770 48.29 0.71 -32.72
CA LYS A 770 49.55 0.26 -32.10
C LYS A 770 50.30 -0.70 -33.01
N ASP A 771 49.58 -1.71 -33.47
CA ASP A 771 50.06 -2.79 -34.31
C ASP A 771 49.35 -2.68 -35.66
N VAL A 772 50.10 -2.83 -36.74
CA VAL A 772 49.55 -2.84 -38.11
C VAL A 772 48.76 -4.11 -38.30
N ILE A 773 47.57 -4.01 -38.91
CA ILE A 773 46.83 -5.20 -39.33
C ILE A 773 47.46 -5.67 -40.64
N PRO A 774 48.16 -6.83 -40.66
CA PRO A 774 48.91 -7.26 -41.84
C PRO A 774 48.00 -7.47 -43.05
N GLY A 775 46.77 -7.93 -42.82
CA GLY A 775 45.83 -8.27 -43.89
C GLY A 775 46.27 -9.51 -44.68
N ASP A 776 45.37 -10.00 -45.54
CA ASP A 776 45.68 -11.04 -46.54
C ASP A 776 45.06 -10.58 -47.87
N SER A 777 45.89 -10.38 -48.89
CA SER A 777 45.44 -9.86 -50.19
C SER A 777 44.68 -10.89 -51.03
N GLU A 778 44.85 -12.20 -50.76
CA GLU A 778 44.13 -13.28 -51.43
C GLU A 778 42.84 -13.65 -50.70
N LYS A 779 42.91 -13.84 -49.37
CA LYS A 779 41.77 -14.31 -48.56
C LYS A 779 40.98 -13.17 -47.91
N GLY A 780 41.62 -12.06 -47.58
CA GLY A 780 41.00 -10.92 -46.90
C GLY A 780 40.97 -11.03 -45.38
N VAL A 781 40.61 -9.93 -44.75
CA VAL A 781 40.35 -9.81 -43.31
C VAL A 781 38.97 -9.23 -43.07
N SER A 782 38.34 -9.66 -41.97
CA SER A 782 37.13 -9.04 -41.45
C SER A 782 37.47 -8.05 -40.35
N LEU A 783 36.96 -6.82 -40.46
CA LEU A 783 37.05 -5.79 -39.45
C LEU A 783 35.69 -5.64 -38.78
N SER A 784 35.62 -5.93 -37.49
CA SER A 784 34.44 -5.69 -36.64
C SER A 784 34.62 -4.37 -35.91
N VAL A 785 33.79 -3.37 -36.24
CA VAL A 785 33.87 -2.01 -35.72
C VAL A 785 32.63 -1.70 -34.88
N GLY A 786 32.86 -1.21 -33.66
CA GLY A 786 31.87 -0.70 -32.73
C GLY A 786 32.11 0.79 -32.46
N ILE A 787 31.12 1.63 -32.76
CA ILE A 787 31.11 3.05 -32.41
C ILE A 787 30.05 3.25 -31.34
N LEU A 788 30.50 3.51 -30.12
CA LEU A 788 29.63 3.61 -28.96
C LEU A 788 29.30 5.09 -28.73
N CYS A 789 28.02 5.38 -28.49
CA CYS A 789 27.55 6.73 -28.19
C CYS A 789 26.69 6.67 -26.93
N ARG A 790 27.35 6.56 -25.77
CA ARG A 790 26.70 6.35 -24.46
C ARG A 790 26.45 7.62 -23.66
N PHE A 791 26.95 8.76 -24.15
CA PHE A 791 26.68 10.05 -23.52
C PHE A 791 25.19 10.40 -23.62
N LYS A 792 24.63 10.93 -22.54
CA LYS A 792 23.20 11.23 -22.46
C LYS A 792 22.80 12.25 -23.55
N SER A 793 21.84 11.87 -24.38
CA SER A 793 21.13 12.73 -25.34
C SER A 793 21.88 13.23 -26.59
N HIS A 794 23.09 12.72 -26.87
CA HIS A 794 23.87 13.15 -28.05
C HIS A 794 24.40 11.99 -28.92
N PRO A 795 23.55 11.06 -29.37
CA PRO A 795 24.01 9.98 -30.24
C PRO A 795 24.44 10.48 -31.62
N LEU A 796 25.40 9.78 -32.21
CA LEU A 796 25.83 10.01 -33.58
C LEU A 796 24.71 9.65 -34.57
N GLY A 797 24.52 10.45 -35.61
CA GLY A 797 23.44 10.33 -36.60
C GLY A 797 23.92 9.96 -38.00
N ARG A 798 24.90 10.66 -38.58
CA ARG A 798 25.44 10.35 -39.92
C ARG A 798 26.96 10.42 -39.96
N PHE A 799 27.60 9.36 -40.43
CA PHE A 799 29.06 9.24 -40.47
C PHE A 799 29.57 8.28 -41.56
N ARG A 800 30.86 8.35 -41.90
CA ARG A 800 31.59 7.43 -42.79
C ARG A 800 32.81 6.90 -42.07
N ILE A 801 33.27 5.72 -42.47
CA ILE A 801 34.42 5.05 -41.86
C ILE A 801 35.44 4.71 -42.94
N TYR A 802 36.69 5.07 -42.70
CA TYR A 802 37.78 4.82 -43.63
C TYR A 802 38.93 4.09 -42.95
N VAL A 803 39.76 3.43 -43.76
CA VAL A 803 41.04 2.85 -43.36
C VAL A 803 42.16 3.38 -44.25
N THR A 804 43.39 3.36 -43.75
CA THR A 804 44.57 3.67 -44.57
C THR A 804 45.64 2.60 -44.42
N MET A 805 46.42 2.43 -45.48
CA MET A 805 47.60 1.56 -45.52
C MET A 805 48.90 2.38 -45.46
N ASP A 806 48.80 3.71 -45.45
CA ASP A 806 49.93 4.62 -45.45
C ASP A 806 50.57 4.72 -44.05
N PRO A 807 51.88 4.98 -43.95
CA PRO A 807 52.61 4.93 -42.68
C PRO A 807 52.24 6.04 -41.68
N ASP A 808 51.66 7.16 -42.13
CA ASP A 808 51.16 8.23 -41.26
C ASP A 808 49.63 8.32 -41.24
N PRO A 809 48.97 7.53 -40.36
CA PRO A 809 47.51 7.57 -40.21
C PRO A 809 46.99 8.78 -39.43
N LEU A 810 47.85 9.68 -38.92
CA LEU A 810 47.42 10.90 -38.23
C LEU A 810 47.27 12.11 -39.17
N SER A 811 47.65 11.95 -40.43
CA SER A 811 47.34 12.89 -41.50
C SER A 811 45.90 12.69 -41.99
N PHE A 812 45.12 13.79 -42.06
CA PHE A 812 43.73 13.72 -42.52
C PHE A 812 43.60 13.30 -43.98
N GLY A 813 44.65 13.47 -44.79
CA GLY A 813 44.69 12.97 -46.17
C GLY A 813 43.49 13.35 -47.02
N LEU A 814 43.22 12.54 -48.04
CA LEU A 814 41.99 12.58 -48.83
C LEU A 814 41.45 11.15 -49.03
N PRO A 815 40.13 10.98 -49.19
CA PRO A 815 39.57 9.74 -49.69
C PRO A 815 40.18 9.38 -51.03
N SER A 816 40.46 8.10 -51.27
CA SER A 816 41.19 7.68 -52.47
C SER A 816 40.55 8.18 -53.77
N HIS A 817 39.21 8.13 -53.87
CA HIS A 817 38.47 8.62 -55.04
C HIS A 817 38.56 10.15 -55.24
N VAL A 818 38.76 10.94 -54.17
CA VAL A 818 39.01 12.39 -54.28
C VAL A 818 40.48 12.64 -54.60
N SER A 819 41.40 11.87 -53.99
CA SER A 819 42.84 11.91 -54.29
C SER A 819 43.13 11.59 -55.77
N ASP A 820 42.49 10.56 -56.32
CA ASP A 820 42.56 10.18 -57.73
C ASP A 820 42.06 11.31 -58.65
N ALA A 821 41.01 12.03 -58.24
CA ALA A 821 40.51 13.19 -58.97
C ALA A 821 41.50 14.36 -58.92
N VAL A 822 42.04 14.68 -57.74
CA VAL A 822 42.98 15.80 -57.55
C VAL A 822 44.29 15.60 -58.31
N THR A 823 44.80 14.36 -58.38
CA THR A 823 46.07 14.04 -59.07
C THR A 823 45.97 14.13 -60.60
N LYS A 824 44.77 14.01 -61.17
CA LYS A 824 44.52 14.21 -62.61
C LYS A 824 44.38 15.69 -62.96
N ASP A 825 44.82 16.05 -64.16
CA ASP A 825 44.55 17.37 -64.74
C ASP A 825 43.04 17.57 -64.97
N SER A 826 42.56 18.79 -64.74
CA SER A 826 41.13 19.14 -64.76
C SER A 826 40.41 18.69 -66.05
N ALA A 827 41.06 18.83 -67.21
CA ALA A 827 40.54 18.42 -68.52
C ALA A 827 40.35 16.90 -68.65
N SER A 828 41.12 16.11 -67.88
CA SER A 828 41.17 14.65 -67.95
C SER A 828 40.30 13.97 -66.89
N ARG A 829 39.64 14.74 -66.00
CA ARG A 829 38.71 14.22 -65.00
C ARG A 829 37.38 13.85 -65.66
N SER A 830 36.89 12.65 -65.37
CA SER A 830 35.54 12.20 -65.68
C SER A 830 34.49 12.99 -64.91
N GLU A 831 33.23 12.91 -65.33
CA GLU A 831 32.10 13.54 -64.63
C GLU A 831 31.96 13.05 -63.19
N VAL A 832 32.23 11.76 -62.94
CA VAL A 832 32.23 11.17 -61.59
C VAL A 832 33.33 11.78 -60.72
N GLU A 833 34.52 12.01 -61.28
CA GLU A 833 35.65 12.61 -60.55
C GLU A 833 35.44 14.09 -60.26
N ARG A 834 34.81 14.83 -61.18
CA ARG A 834 34.40 16.22 -60.94
C ARG A 834 33.32 16.30 -59.87
N GLY A 835 32.29 15.46 -59.97
CA GLY A 835 31.21 15.39 -58.98
C GLY A 835 31.71 15.00 -57.59
N ALA A 836 32.68 14.08 -57.49
CA ALA A 836 33.32 13.72 -56.22
C ALA A 836 34.06 14.91 -55.58
N LEU A 837 34.81 15.68 -56.39
CA LEU A 837 35.56 16.84 -55.92
C LEU A 837 34.62 17.99 -55.50
N GLU A 838 33.59 18.27 -56.29
CA GLU A 838 32.57 19.28 -55.97
C GLU A 838 31.80 18.90 -54.71
N SER A 839 31.39 17.63 -54.57
CA SER A 839 30.69 17.15 -53.37
C SER A 839 31.59 17.25 -52.14
N TRP A 840 32.87 16.89 -52.27
CA TRP A 840 33.85 17.00 -51.19
C TRP A 840 34.04 18.44 -50.71
N VAL A 841 34.17 19.39 -51.63
CA VAL A 841 34.27 20.81 -51.29
C VAL A 841 32.96 21.34 -50.70
N ALA A 842 31.81 20.94 -51.26
CA ALA A 842 30.50 21.35 -50.77
C ALA A 842 30.23 20.88 -49.33
N GLU A 843 30.63 19.67 -48.95
CA GLU A 843 30.47 19.13 -47.59
C GLU A 843 31.38 19.84 -46.56
N GLY A 844 32.51 20.41 -47.00
CA GLY A 844 33.45 21.15 -46.17
C GLY A 844 33.26 22.68 -46.18
N ASP A 845 32.47 23.23 -47.11
CA ASP A 845 32.28 24.69 -47.26
C ASP A 845 31.22 25.21 -46.27
N ALA A 846 31.69 25.88 -45.21
CA ALA A 846 30.85 26.39 -44.14
C ALA A 846 29.79 27.40 -44.61
N ASP A 847 30.11 28.24 -45.61
CA ASP A 847 29.17 29.22 -46.13
C ASP A 847 28.06 28.54 -46.93
N TYR A 848 28.42 27.55 -47.76
CA TYR A 848 27.43 26.78 -48.51
C TYR A 848 26.50 25.99 -47.59
N GLN A 849 27.05 25.31 -46.58
CA GLN A 849 26.25 24.59 -45.59
C GLN A 849 25.36 25.53 -44.77
N ALA A 850 25.85 26.74 -44.43
CA ALA A 850 25.04 27.76 -43.76
C ALA A 850 23.87 28.24 -44.63
N LEU A 851 24.08 28.43 -45.93
CA LEU A 851 23.01 28.81 -46.88
C LEU A 851 21.98 27.69 -47.05
N LEU A 852 22.42 26.42 -47.18
CA LEU A 852 21.52 25.26 -47.24
C LEU A 852 20.65 25.14 -45.98
N TRP A 853 21.24 25.39 -44.81
CA TRP A 853 20.51 25.44 -43.55
C TRP A 853 19.50 26.60 -43.52
N ALA A 854 19.92 27.80 -43.91
CA ALA A 854 19.05 28.98 -43.97
C ALA A 854 17.86 28.78 -44.93
N ALA A 855 18.05 28.08 -46.06
CA ALA A 855 16.97 27.80 -47.01
C ALA A 855 16.00 26.71 -46.56
N LYS A 856 16.45 25.75 -45.74
CA LYS A 856 15.60 24.67 -45.24
C LYS A 856 14.67 25.12 -44.09
N GLY A 857 15.12 26.07 -43.28
CA GLY A 857 14.40 26.51 -42.08
C GLY A 857 14.75 25.68 -40.83
N PRO A 858 14.12 26.00 -39.68
CA PRO A 858 12.79 26.62 -39.59
C PRO A 858 12.81 28.13 -39.80
N PHE A 859 11.93 28.63 -40.67
CA PHE A 859 11.55 30.03 -40.62
C PHE A 859 10.61 30.24 -39.43
N PRO A 860 10.79 31.29 -38.61
CA PRO A 860 9.93 31.52 -37.46
C PRO A 860 8.46 31.57 -37.89
N PRO A 861 7.54 30.84 -37.23
CA PRO A 861 6.13 30.96 -37.53
C PRO A 861 5.66 32.38 -37.21
N ILE A 862 4.68 32.87 -37.97
CA ILE A 862 4.02 34.13 -37.67
C ILE A 862 3.38 33.99 -36.29
N GLN A 863 3.85 34.79 -35.34
CA GLN A 863 3.38 34.74 -33.97
C GLN A 863 1.87 35.04 -33.94
N PRO A 864 1.09 34.32 -33.12
CA PRO A 864 -0.33 34.63 -32.96
C PRO A 864 -0.47 36.06 -32.42
N ASP A 865 -1.41 36.81 -32.98
CA ASP A 865 -1.74 38.13 -32.50
C ASP A 865 -2.35 38.00 -31.10
N LYS A 866 -1.59 38.43 -30.08
CA LYS A 866 -1.97 38.36 -28.68
C LYS A 866 -3.31 39.04 -28.41
N LYS A 867 -3.59 40.16 -29.08
CA LYS A 867 -4.84 40.90 -28.91
C LYS A 867 -6.01 40.13 -29.51
N MET A 868 -5.83 39.52 -30.69
CA MET A 868 -6.85 38.63 -31.26
C MET A 868 -7.09 37.40 -30.38
N GLU A 869 -6.05 36.85 -29.77
CA GLU A 869 -6.15 35.72 -28.84
C GLU A 869 -6.90 36.11 -27.55
N GLU A 870 -6.58 37.26 -26.96
CA GLU A 870 -7.28 37.83 -25.81
C GLU A 870 -8.78 38.05 -26.10
N LEU A 871 -9.11 38.61 -27.27
CA LEU A 871 -10.49 38.83 -27.70
C LEU A 871 -11.24 37.49 -27.88
N LYS A 872 -10.60 36.47 -28.46
CA LYS A 872 -11.18 35.13 -28.57
C LYS A 872 -11.38 34.47 -27.19
N LYS A 873 -10.41 34.61 -26.28
CA LYS A 873 -10.54 34.13 -24.89
C LYS A 873 -11.68 34.83 -24.16
N ALA A 874 -11.84 36.14 -24.36
CA ALA A 874 -12.95 36.89 -23.78
C ALA A 874 -14.31 36.41 -24.33
N LEU A 875 -14.40 36.11 -25.63
CA LEU A 875 -15.60 35.51 -26.22
C LEU A 875 -15.90 34.11 -25.66
N GLU A 876 -14.90 33.25 -25.55
CA GLU A 876 -15.06 31.90 -24.98
C GLU A 876 -15.47 31.97 -23.50
N TYR A 877 -14.88 32.88 -22.73
CA TYR A 877 -15.29 33.14 -21.35
C TYR A 877 -16.74 33.62 -21.26
N ALA A 878 -17.16 34.54 -22.14
CA ALA A 878 -18.55 35.00 -22.19
C ALA A 878 -19.53 33.90 -22.63
N LYS A 879 -19.09 32.85 -23.34
CA LYS A 879 -19.91 31.71 -23.73
C LYS A 879 -20.14 30.70 -22.62
N ILE A 880 -19.34 30.70 -21.55
CA ILE A 880 -19.50 29.76 -20.42
C ILE A 880 -20.95 29.87 -19.88
N PRO A 881 -21.70 28.75 -19.83
CA PRO A 881 -23.08 28.76 -19.32
C PRO A 881 -23.14 29.31 -17.89
N ILE A 882 -24.24 30.00 -17.55
CA ILE A 882 -24.46 30.44 -16.17
C ILE A 882 -24.67 29.20 -15.29
N GLU A 883 -23.80 29.01 -14.31
CA GLU A 883 -23.99 28.01 -13.27
C GLU A 883 -25.23 28.33 -12.42
N GLU A 884 -26.08 27.33 -12.20
CA GLU A 884 -27.21 27.43 -11.29
C GLU A 884 -26.74 27.56 -9.84
N ASP A 885 -27.57 28.15 -8.97
CA ASP A 885 -27.27 28.19 -7.53
C ASP A 885 -27.13 26.75 -7.00
N PRO A 886 -25.96 26.35 -6.46
CA PRO A 886 -25.72 24.98 -6.00
C PRO A 886 -26.74 24.50 -4.97
N ARG A 887 -27.35 25.42 -4.19
CA ARG A 887 -28.39 25.08 -3.22
C ARG A 887 -29.69 24.66 -3.89
N VAL A 888 -30.06 25.31 -5.00
CA VAL A 888 -31.25 24.96 -5.78
C VAL A 888 -31.04 23.61 -6.47
N VAL A 889 -29.85 23.39 -7.05
CA VAL A 889 -29.48 22.11 -7.69
C VAL A 889 -29.54 20.96 -6.68
N ARG A 890 -28.93 21.14 -5.49
CA ARG A 890 -28.98 20.14 -4.42
C ARG A 890 -30.42 19.87 -3.97
N PHE A 891 -31.19 20.92 -3.68
CA PHE A 891 -32.56 20.77 -3.20
C PHE A 891 -33.49 20.13 -4.24
N ARG A 892 -33.25 20.36 -5.54
CA ARG A 892 -33.96 19.68 -6.62
C ARG A 892 -33.71 18.17 -6.60
N ARG A 893 -32.46 17.75 -6.41
CA ARG A 893 -32.10 16.33 -6.22
C ARG A 893 -32.74 15.76 -4.95
N ASP A 894 -32.78 16.52 -3.87
CA ASP A 894 -33.42 16.09 -2.62
C ASP A 894 -34.94 15.88 -2.80
N VAL A 895 -35.61 16.76 -3.57
CA VAL A 895 -37.02 16.61 -3.96
C VAL A 895 -37.23 15.39 -4.87
N GLU A 896 -36.32 15.13 -5.81
CA GLU A 896 -36.38 13.95 -6.68
C GLU A 896 -36.26 12.65 -5.88
N MET A 897 -35.35 12.58 -4.90
CA MET A 897 -35.26 11.44 -3.98
C MET A 897 -36.54 11.31 -3.14
N SER A 898 -37.05 12.42 -2.62
CA SER A 898 -38.29 12.46 -1.85
C SER A 898 -39.51 12.02 -2.67
N ALA A 899 -39.53 12.27 -3.99
CA ALA A 899 -40.58 11.79 -4.86
C ALA A 899 -40.60 10.25 -4.92
N GLY A 900 -39.44 9.61 -5.09
CA GLY A 900 -39.33 8.15 -5.06
C GLY A 900 -39.74 7.54 -3.71
N GLN A 901 -39.42 8.22 -2.60
CA GLN A 901 -39.89 7.83 -1.26
C GLN A 901 -41.42 7.95 -1.13
N ALA A 902 -42.00 9.04 -1.64
CA ALA A 902 -43.43 9.27 -1.63
C ALA A 902 -44.21 8.31 -2.56
N GLU A 903 -43.60 7.70 -3.57
CA GLU A 903 -44.24 6.66 -4.39
C GLU A 903 -44.49 5.37 -3.61
N ASN A 904 -43.64 5.05 -2.63
CA ASN A 904 -43.80 3.87 -1.78
C ASN A 904 -43.66 4.24 -0.30
N PRO A 905 -44.63 5.01 0.26
CA PRO A 905 -44.50 5.61 1.57
C PRO A 905 -44.35 4.55 2.66
N ARG A 906 -44.94 3.37 2.48
CA ARG A 906 -44.90 2.25 3.43
C ARG A 906 -43.52 1.57 3.47
N LEU A 907 -42.85 1.46 2.32
CA LEU A 907 -41.48 0.97 2.27
C LEU A 907 -40.51 1.97 2.89
N THR A 908 -40.63 3.26 2.55
CA THR A 908 -39.82 4.33 3.14
C THR A 908 -39.98 4.35 4.65
N ALA A 909 -41.22 4.33 5.13
CA ALA A 909 -41.58 4.19 6.54
C ALA A 909 -40.87 3.02 7.26
N ALA A 910 -40.85 1.84 6.65
CA ALA A 910 -40.18 0.66 7.21
C ALA A 910 -38.64 0.79 7.18
N GLN A 911 -38.09 1.42 6.14
CA GLN A 911 -36.66 1.72 6.01
C GLN A 911 -36.21 2.74 7.06
N ASP A 912 -36.97 3.82 7.26
CA ASP A 912 -36.72 4.85 8.28
C ASP A 912 -36.79 4.27 9.69
N LEU A 913 -37.78 3.41 9.97
CA LEU A 913 -37.86 2.68 11.23
C LEU A 913 -36.63 1.80 11.45
N THR A 914 -36.21 1.06 10.42
CA THR A 914 -35.04 0.18 10.49
C THR A 914 -33.78 1.00 10.74
N TRP A 915 -33.62 2.15 10.07
CA TRP A 915 -32.51 3.08 10.29
C TRP A 915 -32.50 3.64 11.71
N ALA A 916 -33.65 4.06 12.23
CA ALA A 916 -33.79 4.59 13.59
C ALA A 916 -33.43 3.53 14.65
N LEU A 917 -33.86 2.28 14.44
CA LEU A 917 -33.55 1.18 15.35
C LEU A 917 -32.08 0.76 15.29
N ILE A 918 -31.45 0.75 14.11
CA ILE A 918 -30.01 0.46 13.97
C ILE A 918 -29.16 1.54 14.66
N ASN A 919 -29.61 2.79 14.64
CA ASN A 919 -28.93 3.91 15.31
C ASN A 919 -29.31 4.06 16.80
N ASN A 920 -30.09 3.13 17.35
CA ASN A 920 -30.46 3.11 18.76
C ASN A 920 -29.34 2.46 19.62
N PRO A 921 -29.06 2.97 20.84
CA PRO A 921 -28.13 2.31 21.76
C PRO A 921 -28.42 0.82 22.00
N ALA A 922 -29.69 0.39 22.02
CA ALA A 922 -30.06 -1.02 22.16
C ALA A 922 -29.57 -1.90 20.99
N PHE A 923 -29.36 -1.31 19.81
CA PHE A 923 -28.74 -2.01 18.68
C PHE A 923 -27.21 -2.01 18.78
N LEU A 924 -26.63 -0.83 19.06
CA LEU A 924 -25.18 -0.60 19.07
C LEU A 924 -24.45 -1.31 20.22
N PHE A 925 -25.16 -1.62 21.30
CA PHE A 925 -24.61 -2.27 22.48
C PHE A 925 -25.27 -3.63 22.72
N ASN A 926 -24.42 -4.61 23.02
CA ASN A 926 -24.84 -5.84 23.66
C ASN A 926 -25.21 -5.52 25.12
N HIS A 927 -26.40 -5.92 25.53
CA HIS A 927 -27.05 -5.46 26.76
C HIS A 927 -27.54 -6.62 27.62
#